data_AF-A0ABD2CTU5-F1
#
_entry.id   AF-A0ABD2CTU5-F1
#
_cell.length_a   1.000
_cell.length_b   1.000
_cell.length_c   1.000
_cell.angle_alpha   90.00
_cell.angle_beta   90.00
_cell.angle_gamma   90.00
#
_symmetry.space_group_name_H-M   'P 1'
#
loop_
_entity.id
_entity.type
_entity.pdbx_description
1 polymer ?
#
loop_
_entity_poly.entity_id
_entity_poly.type
_entity_poly.pdbx_seq_one_letter_code
_entity_poly.pdbx_strand_id
1 'polypeptide(L)'
;MSFIELIRDLLSFILFSITAILESILRIFIPRKYQMKDISGEVALVTGGGGGLGRLLALRLANLGVIVVVWDINQKGIEETVKLVQAAGGTCYGYVCDLCNREDIYKKAALLKEEVGKVTILINNAGVVNVTKFLETPDNLLIRTMDVNIMSHFWTVKAFLPAMMESNKGHIVSIASMAGHVGIPKLVDYCTSKYAAVGFDEALRIELEYEGYNNINTTVVCPYFLRSTGMFGNGYSGFLPNLSPNEVAEKTITSLRCNNKYIMIPEYFQILVFPWTCISMVLRGLVREISPIHESTVETNVINNKNKNINVKDREDVLTCIIVKCYVIEETKLLRLCVPQNSCESCLEAHDACAWCSDWSYSNSTIGKPRCNLPERLNEFGCPITEIRKAPSGYVEYIKNEDFQDVSMNHLPVQLKPQRVHVKLRPNSKMEMNLQYRPAKNYPLDLYYLMDLTWSMKDDKDTLVGLSRKMTDTLGTFTDNFRLGFGSYADKPLMPFIFPGHEDNPCRSEYATCAPLYSFRHHLPLTGDVDQFVRKVNNSDVTGNVDNLEGGLDGVIQAIVCEDVIGWGHQARKLMLLATDGYLHFAGEGKLGGAVNRQDFKCHLDKHGQYSLAKEYDYPSLAEISRLLHDHKVNLIFAVTEDRREEYELISDLLKEKARVATLAANSSNILEIIESAYHEIVTKLVLRDNSTNPLKMEYFSNCGRDDVPIVNKAECDGIQEGQVYEFKVVFSMESCPRNESLWKQTVVIDDALASEASEIIVEVELLCGCNCKDQESSHCKNGVNECGICKCDPGWSGETCDCDESSWIINRLQCIAFNETTEICSGRGECICGRCNCDLGYKGQFCECSPCDKTDGIECGGRGTCECGICNCIDGWKGDGCQCPSDDKLCIAPGSDEVCGNHGYCDCGHCRCNTTAPDGLFYRGTFCESSASTGGSDLCVLYDSCVNATVEGSQDVEQLCQTNTTFYQIQKVDNVNTGNEHYCFIRTIKERTTCIIPYIYHFNKDNTVTLIIADKSCRTSLHVALIPGIIFLAIVIMGIVGLCIWKCWTAIQDKREYAKFEQERQKTVYCLDENPLFKPATTRFDVPALFNDN
;
A
#
# COMPACT_ATOMS: atom_id res chain seq x y z
N MET A 1 -48.17 -13.84 32.92
CA MET A 1 -47.98 -12.41 32.60
C MET A 1 -49.27 -11.85 32.03
N SER A 2 -49.75 -10.74 32.59
CA SER A 2 -50.86 -9.93 32.12
C SER A 2 -50.40 -8.93 31.05
N PHE A 3 -51.30 -8.56 30.14
CA PHE A 3 -51.07 -7.45 29.19
C PHE A 3 -50.73 -6.12 29.90
N ILE A 4 -51.22 -5.95 31.13
CA ILE A 4 -50.93 -4.77 31.97
C ILE A 4 -49.48 -4.81 32.49
N GLU A 5 -48.94 -6.00 32.79
CA GLU A 5 -47.53 -6.16 33.18
C GLU A 5 -46.62 -5.86 31.99
N LEU A 6 -46.94 -6.40 30.80
CA LEU A 6 -46.20 -6.10 29.57
C LEU A 6 -46.15 -4.59 29.26
N ILE A 7 -47.26 -3.86 29.42
CA ILE A 7 -47.31 -2.41 29.24
C ILE A 7 -46.53 -1.67 30.34
N ARG A 8 -46.65 -2.07 31.61
CA ARG A 8 -45.89 -1.49 32.73
C ARG A 8 -44.39 -1.65 32.50
N ASP A 9 -43.95 -2.83 32.06
CA ASP A 9 -42.54 -3.18 31.93
C ASP A 9 -41.95 -2.52 30.67
N LEU A 10 -42.73 -2.40 29.58
CA LEU A 10 -42.38 -1.60 28.41
C LEU A 10 -42.25 -0.11 28.74
N LEU A 11 -43.20 0.48 29.48
CA LEU A 11 -43.15 1.87 29.91
C LEU A 11 -41.98 2.12 30.88
N SER A 12 -41.69 1.15 31.76
CA SER A 12 -40.53 1.20 32.65
C SER A 12 -39.22 1.16 31.87
N PHE A 13 -39.09 0.26 30.88
CA PHE A 13 -37.93 0.20 30.00
C PHE A 13 -37.73 1.49 29.20
N ILE A 14 -38.80 2.07 28.64
CA ILE A 14 -38.74 3.37 27.94
C ILE A 14 -38.28 4.48 28.91
N LEU A 15 -38.81 4.52 30.14
CA LEU A 15 -38.42 5.50 31.15
C LEU A 15 -36.95 5.36 31.55
N PHE A 16 -36.49 4.15 31.87
CA PHE A 16 -35.08 3.88 32.22
C PHE A 16 -34.13 4.14 31.05
N SER A 17 -34.55 3.87 29.81
CA SER A 17 -33.77 4.21 28.61
C SER A 17 -33.65 5.73 28.45
N ILE A 18 -34.74 6.47 28.63
CA ILE A 18 -34.75 7.94 28.56
C ILE A 18 -33.86 8.54 29.66
N THR A 19 -33.93 8.05 30.91
CA THR A 19 -33.06 8.57 31.98
C THR A 19 -31.59 8.24 31.74
N ALA A 20 -31.25 7.04 31.29
CA ALA A 20 -29.86 6.67 30.97
C ALA A 20 -29.31 7.46 29.77
N ILE A 21 -30.13 7.73 28.75
CA ILE A 21 -29.77 8.60 27.61
C ILE A 21 -29.54 10.04 28.09
N LEU A 22 -30.43 10.59 28.92
CA LEU A 22 -30.28 11.93 29.49
C LEU A 22 -29.04 12.04 30.38
N GLU A 23 -28.78 11.05 31.23
CA GLU A 23 -27.57 11.01 32.06
C GLU A 23 -26.30 10.94 31.20
N SER A 24 -26.30 10.13 30.14
CA SER A 24 -25.19 10.04 29.19
C SER A 24 -24.93 11.37 28.48
N ILE A 25 -26.00 12.05 28.03
CA ILE A 25 -25.92 13.39 27.43
C ILE A 25 -25.38 14.42 28.44
N LEU A 26 -25.82 14.38 29.69
CA LEU A 26 -25.31 15.27 30.74
C LEU A 26 -23.82 15.01 31.04
N ARG A 27 -23.39 13.74 31.10
CA ARG A 27 -21.98 13.35 31.28
C ARG A 27 -21.07 13.84 30.14
N ILE A 28 -21.58 13.93 28.90
CA ILE A 28 -20.84 14.48 27.75
C ILE A 28 -20.52 15.98 27.92
N PHE A 29 -21.40 16.75 28.58
CA PHE A 29 -21.19 18.19 28.80
C PHE A 29 -20.32 18.52 30.03
N ILE A 30 -19.97 17.54 30.86
CA ILE A 30 -19.06 17.72 32.00
C ILE A 30 -17.61 17.55 31.50
N PRO A 31 -16.71 18.55 31.64
CA PRO A 31 -15.34 18.42 31.15
C PRO A 31 -14.57 17.27 31.83
N ARG A 32 -13.86 16.44 31.04
CA ARG A 32 -13.10 15.25 31.50
C ARG A 32 -12.21 15.52 32.74
N LYS A 33 -11.68 16.75 32.90
CA LYS A 33 -10.89 17.18 34.08
C LYS A 33 -11.63 17.04 35.42
N TYR A 34 -12.96 17.15 35.44
CA TYR A 34 -13.78 17.00 36.65
C TYR A 34 -14.34 15.57 36.85
N GLN A 35 -14.02 14.65 35.94
CA GLN A 35 -14.45 13.24 35.99
C GLN A 35 -13.32 12.30 36.44
N MET A 36 -12.06 12.69 36.26
CA MET A 36 -10.91 11.87 36.65
C MET A 36 -10.71 11.84 38.16
N LYS A 37 -10.89 10.67 38.78
CA LYS A 37 -10.44 10.42 40.16
C LYS A 37 -8.92 10.50 40.28
N ASP A 38 -8.44 10.77 41.49
CA ASP A 38 -7.04 10.53 41.81
C ASP A 38 -6.81 9.03 42.08
N ILE A 39 -5.58 8.58 41.81
CA ILE A 39 -5.09 7.22 42.04
C ILE A 39 -3.69 7.21 42.68
N SER A 40 -3.18 8.36 43.12
CA SER A 40 -1.89 8.43 43.83
C SER A 40 -1.92 7.58 45.11
N GLY A 41 -0.85 6.82 45.36
CA GLY A 41 -0.75 5.89 46.49
C GLY A 41 -1.55 4.59 46.38
N GLU A 42 -2.32 4.36 45.32
CA GLU A 42 -2.99 3.07 45.07
C GLU A 42 -1.98 1.97 44.69
N VAL A 43 -2.37 0.69 44.84
CA VAL A 43 -1.56 -0.46 44.42
C VAL A 43 -2.19 -1.08 43.17
N ALA A 44 -1.46 -1.07 42.06
CA ALA A 44 -1.93 -1.54 40.75
C ALA A 44 -1.14 -2.73 40.22
N LEU A 45 -1.83 -3.86 40.01
CA LEU A 45 -1.27 -5.05 39.35
C LEU A 45 -1.54 -5.01 37.85
N VAL A 46 -0.48 -5.12 37.04
CA VAL A 46 -0.53 -5.23 35.58
C VAL A 46 0.01 -6.58 35.13
N THR A 47 -0.84 -7.40 34.52
CA THR A 47 -0.46 -8.68 33.90
C THR A 47 0.10 -8.47 32.49
N GLY A 48 1.11 -9.24 32.08
CA GLY A 48 1.84 -8.99 30.83
C GLY A 48 2.71 -7.73 30.90
N GLY A 49 3.20 -7.37 32.08
CA GLY A 49 3.93 -6.13 32.34
C GLY A 49 5.40 -6.13 31.88
N GLY A 50 5.91 -7.25 31.36
CA GLY A 50 7.30 -7.37 30.90
C GLY A 50 7.58 -6.65 29.59
N GLY A 51 6.57 -6.19 28.85
CA GLY A 51 6.74 -5.48 27.59
C GLY A 51 5.44 -4.88 27.04
N GLY A 52 5.50 -4.43 25.78
CA GLY A 52 4.33 -3.97 25.01
C GLY A 52 3.44 -2.97 25.74
N LEU A 53 2.12 -3.16 25.62
CA LEU A 53 1.11 -2.32 26.28
C LEU A 53 1.22 -2.34 27.81
N GLY A 54 1.55 -3.50 28.40
CA GLY A 54 1.67 -3.65 29.86
C GLY A 54 2.77 -2.79 30.47
N ARG A 55 3.93 -2.69 29.80
CA ARG A 55 5.02 -1.79 30.19
C ARG A 55 4.61 -0.31 30.11
N LEU A 56 3.88 0.09 29.07
CA LEU A 56 3.41 1.48 28.91
C LEU A 56 2.35 1.86 29.95
N LEU A 57 1.46 0.92 30.32
CA LEU A 57 0.52 1.07 31.42
C LEU A 57 1.26 1.20 32.77
N ALA A 58 2.27 0.34 33.03
CA ALA A 58 3.08 0.40 34.23
C ALA A 58 3.78 1.76 34.39
N LEU A 59 4.42 2.28 33.34
CA LEU A 59 5.07 3.60 33.35
C LEU A 59 4.06 4.75 33.57
N ARG A 60 2.88 4.71 32.91
CA ARG A 60 1.84 5.74 33.07
C ARG A 60 1.18 5.72 34.46
N LEU A 61 1.02 4.55 35.08
CA LEU A 61 0.56 4.43 36.47
C LEU A 61 1.61 4.98 37.45
N ALA A 62 2.87 4.61 37.29
CA ALA A 62 3.96 5.06 38.14
C ALA A 62 4.13 6.59 38.12
N ASN A 63 4.03 7.22 36.94
CA ASN A 63 4.06 8.68 36.78
C ASN A 63 2.88 9.41 37.45
N LEU A 64 1.83 8.68 37.87
CA LEU A 64 0.70 9.20 38.65
C LEU A 64 0.81 8.87 40.16
N GLY A 65 1.97 8.42 40.62
CA GLY A 65 2.23 8.09 42.03
C GLY A 65 1.62 6.75 42.48
N VAL A 66 1.24 5.88 41.54
CA VAL A 66 0.73 4.53 41.84
C VAL A 66 1.89 3.58 42.17
N ILE A 67 1.72 2.70 43.14
CA ILE A 67 2.64 1.58 43.42
C ILE A 67 2.32 0.47 42.42
N VAL A 68 3.22 0.22 41.48
CA VAL A 68 2.96 -0.69 40.36
C VAL A 68 3.53 -2.07 40.61
N VAL A 69 2.77 -3.10 40.28
CA VAL A 69 3.18 -4.50 40.32
C VAL A 69 3.08 -5.06 38.90
N VAL A 70 4.15 -5.65 38.39
CA VAL A 70 4.15 -6.31 37.08
C VAL A 70 4.30 -7.81 37.21
N TRP A 71 3.37 -8.54 36.58
CA TRP A 71 3.41 -10.00 36.44
C TRP A 71 3.63 -10.37 34.97
N ASP A 72 4.58 -11.26 34.71
CA ASP A 72 4.89 -11.77 33.38
C ASP A 72 5.58 -13.14 33.50
N ILE A 73 5.77 -13.85 32.39
CA ILE A 73 6.66 -15.02 32.32
C ILE A 73 8.10 -14.62 31.93
N ASN A 74 8.28 -13.47 31.28
CA ASN A 74 9.57 -12.96 30.84
C ASN A 74 10.30 -12.17 31.95
N GLN A 75 11.13 -12.85 32.74
CA GLN A 75 11.98 -12.25 33.77
C GLN A 75 12.81 -11.05 33.28
N LYS A 76 13.41 -11.12 32.09
CA LYS A 76 14.22 -10.01 31.54
C LYS A 76 13.36 -8.77 31.26
N GLY A 77 12.17 -8.99 30.71
CA GLY A 77 11.20 -7.92 30.45
C GLY A 77 10.67 -7.28 31.74
N ILE A 78 10.44 -8.09 32.79
CA ILE A 78 10.09 -7.61 34.13
C ILE A 78 11.20 -6.70 34.69
N GLU A 79 12.45 -7.18 34.70
CA GLU A 79 13.58 -6.40 35.22
C GLU A 79 13.77 -5.07 34.50
N GLU A 80 13.57 -5.06 33.18
CA GLU A 80 13.65 -3.85 32.36
C GLU A 80 12.49 -2.88 32.66
N THR A 81 11.24 -3.35 32.75
CA THR A 81 10.10 -2.51 33.16
C THR A 81 10.30 -1.93 34.56
N VAL A 82 10.77 -2.73 35.52
CA VAL A 82 11.07 -2.27 36.89
C VAL A 82 12.16 -1.19 36.89
N LYS A 83 13.27 -1.39 36.15
CA LYS A 83 14.33 -0.39 36.01
C LYS A 83 13.83 0.91 35.38
N LEU A 84 13.00 0.82 34.35
CA LEU A 84 12.43 2.00 33.67
C LEU A 84 11.49 2.80 34.59
N VAL A 85 10.65 2.12 35.39
CA VAL A 85 9.79 2.78 36.38
C VAL A 85 10.61 3.42 37.51
N GLN A 86 11.62 2.73 38.03
CA GLN A 86 12.51 3.26 39.06
C GLN A 86 13.34 4.46 38.56
N ALA A 87 13.79 4.44 37.30
CA ALA A 87 14.46 5.58 36.66
C ALA A 87 13.53 6.79 36.46
N ALA A 88 12.22 6.56 36.29
CA ALA A 88 11.19 7.61 36.29
C ALA A 88 10.79 8.09 37.71
N GLY A 89 11.43 7.56 38.77
CA GLY A 89 11.14 7.92 40.17
C GLY A 89 9.92 7.21 40.78
N GLY A 90 9.34 6.23 40.08
CA GLY A 90 8.18 5.46 40.57
C GLY A 90 8.54 4.17 41.30
N THR A 91 7.60 3.66 42.09
CA THR A 91 7.75 2.38 42.79
C THR A 91 7.21 1.24 41.93
N CYS A 92 8.06 0.25 41.60
CA CYS A 92 7.62 -0.96 40.91
C CYS A 92 8.20 -2.25 41.51
N TYR A 93 7.33 -3.26 41.64
CA TYR A 93 7.67 -4.63 42.03
C TYR A 93 7.40 -5.59 40.87
N GLY A 94 8.29 -6.56 40.65
CA GLY A 94 8.20 -7.49 39.52
C GLY A 94 8.24 -8.94 39.96
N TYR A 95 7.29 -9.75 39.48
CA TYR A 95 7.20 -11.17 39.81
C TYR A 95 7.03 -12.02 38.54
N VAL A 96 7.83 -13.07 38.40
CA VAL A 96 7.52 -14.13 37.44
C VAL A 96 6.23 -14.81 37.87
N CYS A 97 5.24 -14.88 37.00
CA CYS A 97 3.95 -15.52 37.23
C CYS A 97 3.45 -16.14 35.92
N ASP A 98 3.26 -17.46 35.89
CA ASP A 98 2.67 -18.13 34.73
C ASP A 98 1.13 -18.03 34.79
N LEU A 99 0.56 -17.26 33.88
CA LEU A 99 -0.87 -16.99 33.83
C LEU A 99 -1.70 -18.18 33.29
N CYS A 100 -1.06 -19.19 32.69
CA CYS A 100 -1.69 -20.48 32.44
C CYS A 100 -1.82 -21.32 33.73
N ASN A 101 -1.08 -20.99 34.80
CA ASN A 101 -1.04 -21.75 36.03
C ASN A 101 -1.82 -21.08 37.16
N ARG A 102 -3.08 -21.50 37.32
CA ARG A 102 -3.97 -21.13 38.44
C ARG A 102 -3.30 -21.19 39.82
N GLU A 103 -2.46 -22.19 40.09
CA GLU A 103 -1.81 -22.29 41.39
C GLU A 103 -0.71 -21.25 41.58
N ASP A 104 0.03 -20.91 40.52
CA ASP A 104 1.06 -19.87 40.60
C ASP A 104 0.39 -18.51 40.85
N ILE A 105 -0.68 -18.17 40.11
CA ILE A 105 -1.51 -16.96 40.36
C ILE A 105 -1.90 -16.84 41.83
N TYR A 106 -2.43 -17.89 42.47
CA TYR A 106 -2.82 -17.82 43.88
C TYR A 106 -1.63 -17.74 44.85
N LYS A 107 -0.51 -18.42 44.55
CA LYS A 107 0.73 -18.33 45.36
C LYS A 107 1.33 -16.92 45.28
N LYS A 108 1.37 -16.31 44.08
CA LYS A 108 1.86 -14.95 43.85
C LYS A 108 0.92 -13.88 44.42
N ALA A 109 -0.40 -14.11 44.39
CA ALA A 109 -1.37 -13.21 45.02
C ALA A 109 -1.25 -13.19 46.55
N ALA A 110 -0.98 -14.34 47.17
CA ALA A 110 -0.70 -14.42 48.61
C ALA A 110 0.59 -13.67 48.97
N LEU A 111 1.70 -13.97 48.27
CA LEU A 111 2.98 -13.28 48.46
C LEU A 111 2.85 -11.77 48.29
N LEU A 112 2.16 -11.32 47.23
CA LEU A 112 1.97 -9.90 46.95
C LEU A 112 1.19 -9.17 48.06
N LYS A 113 0.22 -9.85 48.67
CA LYS A 113 -0.57 -9.33 49.80
C LYS A 113 0.27 -9.16 51.07
N GLU A 114 1.33 -9.94 51.23
CA GLU A 114 2.28 -9.85 52.35
C GLU A 114 3.40 -8.83 52.10
N GLU A 115 3.96 -8.78 50.89
CA GLU A 115 5.12 -7.92 50.56
C GLU A 115 4.74 -6.48 50.16
N VAL A 116 3.59 -6.27 49.49
CA VAL A 116 3.19 -4.94 48.95
C VAL A 116 1.83 -4.49 49.49
N GLY A 117 0.89 -5.40 49.73
CA GLY A 117 -0.39 -5.15 50.39
C GLY A 117 -1.63 -5.38 49.51
N LYS A 118 -2.74 -4.72 49.84
CA LYS A 118 -4.01 -4.91 49.13
C LYS A 118 -3.98 -4.21 47.76
N VAL A 119 -4.03 -5.01 46.69
CA VAL A 119 -4.22 -4.53 45.31
C VAL A 119 -5.59 -3.85 45.18
N THR A 120 -5.62 -2.57 44.82
CA THR A 120 -6.84 -1.79 44.59
C THR A 120 -7.13 -1.56 43.11
N ILE A 121 -6.16 -1.76 42.22
CA ILE A 121 -6.31 -1.72 40.77
C ILE A 121 -5.78 -3.04 40.19
N LEU A 122 -6.61 -3.77 39.44
CA LEU A 122 -6.22 -5.00 38.72
C LEU A 122 -6.39 -4.77 37.22
N ILE A 123 -5.29 -4.80 36.47
CA ILE A 123 -5.30 -4.73 35.01
C ILE A 123 -4.96 -6.10 34.41
N ASN A 124 -5.99 -6.77 33.92
CA ASN A 124 -5.92 -7.96 33.10
C ASN A 124 -5.56 -7.56 31.66
N ASN A 125 -4.27 -7.37 31.41
CA ASN A 125 -3.69 -6.90 30.13
C ASN A 125 -2.99 -8.01 29.33
N ALA A 126 -2.56 -9.10 29.98
CA ALA A 126 -1.86 -10.19 29.29
C ALA A 126 -2.73 -10.80 28.17
N GLY A 127 -2.09 -11.08 27.03
CA GLY A 127 -2.76 -11.71 25.90
C GLY A 127 -1.79 -12.38 24.93
N VAL A 128 -2.27 -13.46 24.30
CA VAL A 128 -1.63 -14.13 23.16
C VAL A 128 -2.64 -14.30 22.02
N VAL A 129 -2.14 -14.60 20.82
CA VAL A 129 -2.93 -14.84 19.61
C VAL A 129 -2.18 -15.78 18.70
N ASN A 130 -2.92 -16.62 17.97
CA ASN A 130 -2.41 -17.42 16.85
C ASN A 130 -3.06 -16.90 15.56
N VAL A 131 -2.33 -16.85 14.45
CA VAL A 131 -2.82 -16.32 13.16
C VAL A 131 -2.78 -17.42 12.09
N THR A 132 -3.63 -18.43 12.28
CA THR A 132 -3.68 -19.70 11.51
C THR A 132 -5.13 -20.05 11.17
N LYS A 133 -5.38 -20.83 10.10
CA LYS A 133 -6.76 -21.34 9.88
C LYS A 133 -7.12 -22.25 11.06
N PHE A 134 -8.40 -22.30 11.43
CA PHE A 134 -8.84 -23.06 12.61
C PHE A 134 -8.41 -24.55 12.60
N LEU A 135 -8.50 -25.20 11.43
CA LEU A 135 -8.07 -26.61 11.24
C LEU A 135 -6.53 -26.80 11.19
N GLU A 136 -5.77 -25.71 11.12
CA GLU A 136 -4.30 -25.70 11.11
C GLU A 136 -3.72 -25.33 12.50
N THR A 137 -4.56 -24.93 13.46
CA THR A 137 -4.14 -24.52 14.81
C THR A 137 -4.10 -25.72 15.77
N PRO A 138 -2.93 -26.08 16.34
CA PRO A 138 -2.83 -27.16 17.33
C PRO A 138 -3.62 -26.88 18.62
N ASP A 139 -4.25 -27.92 19.19
CA ASP A 139 -5.08 -27.84 20.40
C ASP A 139 -4.38 -27.16 21.59
N ASN A 140 -3.08 -27.40 21.77
CA ASN A 140 -2.32 -26.78 22.86
C ASN A 140 -2.15 -25.26 22.69
N LEU A 141 -2.24 -24.73 21.47
CA LEU A 141 -2.27 -23.28 21.22
C LEU A 141 -3.68 -22.71 21.40
N LEU A 142 -4.73 -23.45 21.01
CA LEU A 142 -6.13 -23.08 21.30
C LEU A 142 -6.37 -22.95 22.81
N ILE A 143 -5.93 -23.98 23.57
CA ILE A 143 -6.00 -24.00 25.04
C ILE A 143 -5.20 -22.82 25.63
N ARG A 144 -3.96 -22.60 25.17
CA ARG A 144 -3.12 -21.49 25.66
C ARG A 144 -3.74 -20.11 25.41
N THR A 145 -4.41 -19.89 24.28
CA THR A 145 -5.14 -18.64 24.02
C THR A 145 -6.25 -18.44 25.05
N MET A 146 -7.04 -19.46 25.33
CA MET A 146 -8.11 -19.37 26.34
C MET A 146 -7.55 -19.20 27.76
N ASP A 147 -6.48 -19.92 28.10
CA ASP A 147 -5.86 -19.85 29.43
C ASP A 147 -5.31 -18.45 29.73
N VAL A 148 -4.50 -17.89 28.82
CA VAL A 148 -3.93 -16.54 29.02
C VAL A 148 -4.99 -15.46 28.88
N ASN A 149 -5.87 -15.51 27.88
CA ASN A 149 -6.73 -14.37 27.54
C ASN A 149 -8.02 -14.30 28.37
N ILE A 150 -8.44 -15.37 29.08
CA ILE A 150 -9.67 -15.35 29.88
C ILE A 150 -9.64 -16.21 31.15
N MET A 151 -9.05 -17.41 31.16
CA MET A 151 -9.01 -18.20 32.42
C MET A 151 -8.17 -17.51 33.49
N SER A 152 -7.06 -16.89 33.08
CA SER A 152 -6.26 -15.99 33.92
C SER A 152 -7.10 -14.91 34.61
N HIS A 153 -8.09 -14.32 33.91
CA HIS A 153 -8.93 -13.24 34.43
C HIS A 153 -9.88 -13.76 35.51
N PHE A 154 -10.48 -14.94 35.31
CA PHE A 154 -11.27 -15.62 36.35
C PHE A 154 -10.43 -15.92 37.60
N TRP A 155 -9.14 -16.26 37.44
CA TRP A 155 -8.24 -16.58 38.56
C TRP A 155 -7.70 -15.34 39.27
N THR A 156 -7.29 -14.29 38.56
CA THR A 156 -6.83 -13.02 39.16
C THR A 156 -7.97 -12.30 39.87
N VAL A 157 -9.16 -12.21 39.27
CA VAL A 157 -10.34 -11.63 39.95
C VAL A 157 -10.67 -12.41 41.21
N LYS A 158 -10.71 -13.75 41.17
CA LYS A 158 -10.94 -14.56 42.39
C LYS A 158 -9.86 -14.41 43.47
N ALA A 159 -8.64 -14.03 43.09
CA ALA A 159 -7.55 -13.76 44.04
C ALA A 159 -7.66 -12.39 44.72
N PHE A 160 -8.05 -11.35 43.99
CA PHE A 160 -7.97 -9.96 44.47
C PHE A 160 -9.33 -9.32 44.82
N LEU A 161 -10.42 -9.70 44.14
CA LEU A 161 -11.76 -9.14 44.39
C LEU A 161 -12.23 -9.26 45.85
N PRO A 162 -12.00 -10.38 46.59
CA PRO A 162 -12.45 -10.46 47.99
C PRO A 162 -11.86 -9.36 48.88
N ALA A 163 -10.63 -8.89 48.59
CA ALA A 163 -10.00 -7.78 49.32
C ALA A 163 -10.55 -6.40 48.90
N MET A 164 -11.00 -6.27 47.65
CA MET A 164 -11.69 -5.06 47.15
C MET A 164 -13.14 -4.98 47.70
N MET A 165 -13.82 -6.11 47.87
CA MET A 165 -15.14 -6.22 48.52
C MET A 165 -15.05 -5.88 50.01
N GLU A 166 -14.05 -6.42 50.72
CA GLU A 166 -13.77 -6.11 52.14
C GLU A 166 -13.59 -4.60 52.40
N SER A 167 -12.98 -3.87 51.47
CA SER A 167 -12.79 -2.41 51.55
C SER A 167 -13.86 -1.58 50.83
N ASN A 168 -14.80 -2.23 50.13
CA ASN A 168 -15.68 -1.64 49.10
C ASN A 168 -14.94 -0.57 48.27
N LYS A 169 -13.82 -0.97 47.66
CA LYS A 169 -12.95 -0.10 46.86
C LYS A 169 -12.13 -0.92 45.88
N GLY A 170 -12.29 -0.66 44.58
CA GLY A 170 -11.44 -1.28 43.57
C GLY A 170 -11.65 -0.76 42.15
N HIS A 171 -10.73 -1.11 41.26
CA HIS A 171 -10.92 -1.02 39.81
C HIS A 171 -10.36 -2.26 39.11
N ILE A 172 -11.20 -3.04 38.44
CA ILE A 172 -10.81 -4.15 37.57
C ILE A 172 -10.85 -3.66 36.11
N VAL A 173 -9.78 -3.86 35.36
CA VAL A 173 -9.67 -3.45 33.95
C VAL A 173 -9.37 -4.67 33.10
N SER A 174 -10.22 -4.92 32.10
CA SER A 174 -10.16 -6.09 31.23
C SER A 174 -9.79 -5.65 29.81
N ILE A 175 -8.57 -5.97 29.35
CA ILE A 175 -8.12 -5.62 27.99
C ILE A 175 -8.66 -6.65 27.00
N ALA A 176 -9.81 -6.33 26.41
CA ALA A 176 -10.47 -7.12 25.38
C ALA A 176 -9.90 -6.77 23.97
N SER A 177 -10.76 -6.62 22.97
CA SER A 177 -10.43 -6.17 21.60
C SER A 177 -11.73 -5.90 20.83
N MET A 178 -11.68 -5.16 19.73
CA MET A 178 -12.76 -5.17 18.72
C MET A 178 -13.08 -6.58 18.22
N ALA A 179 -12.11 -7.51 18.24
CA ALA A 179 -12.31 -8.93 17.98
C ALA A 179 -13.23 -9.65 19.00
N GLY A 180 -13.60 -8.99 20.11
CA GLY A 180 -14.64 -9.43 21.04
C GLY A 180 -16.06 -8.98 20.67
N HIS A 181 -16.21 -8.29 19.53
CA HIS A 181 -17.50 -7.80 18.99
C HIS A 181 -17.73 -8.16 17.52
N VAL A 182 -16.69 -8.62 16.81
CA VAL A 182 -16.78 -9.16 15.44
C VAL A 182 -15.85 -10.36 15.27
N GLY A 183 -16.29 -11.38 14.53
CA GLY A 183 -15.45 -12.52 14.14
C GLY A 183 -14.52 -12.16 12.98
N ILE A 184 -13.27 -12.61 13.02
CA ILE A 184 -12.26 -12.33 12.00
C ILE A 184 -11.64 -13.65 11.50
N PRO A 185 -11.49 -13.86 10.18
CA PRO A 185 -10.83 -15.06 9.64
C PRO A 185 -9.41 -15.26 10.19
N LYS A 186 -9.03 -16.53 10.37
CA LYS A 186 -7.73 -16.97 10.94
C LYS A 186 -7.45 -16.51 12.39
N LEU A 187 -8.46 -16.01 13.11
CA LEU A 187 -8.35 -15.54 14.51
C LEU A 187 -9.45 -16.16 15.41
N VAL A 188 -9.91 -17.38 15.11
CA VAL A 188 -11.10 -17.98 15.75
C VAL A 188 -10.97 -18.11 17.26
N ASP A 189 -9.85 -18.64 17.74
CA ASP A 189 -9.53 -18.77 19.17
C ASP A 189 -9.41 -17.40 19.86
N TYR A 190 -8.74 -16.45 19.20
CA TYR A 190 -8.56 -15.11 19.71
C TYR A 190 -9.90 -14.37 19.84
N CYS A 191 -10.73 -14.37 18.79
CA CYS A 191 -12.10 -13.84 18.83
C CYS A 191 -12.90 -14.47 19.97
N THR A 192 -12.99 -15.80 20.05
CA THR A 192 -13.71 -16.49 21.13
C THR A 192 -13.22 -16.06 22.51
N SER A 193 -11.90 -15.96 22.72
CA SER A 193 -11.33 -15.52 23.99
C SER A 193 -11.67 -14.07 24.34
N LYS A 194 -11.72 -13.16 23.35
CA LYS A 194 -12.02 -11.74 23.57
C LYS A 194 -13.52 -11.46 23.69
N TYR A 195 -14.39 -12.22 23.03
CA TYR A 195 -15.83 -12.23 23.31
C TYR A 195 -16.09 -12.67 24.76
N ALA A 196 -15.39 -13.71 25.23
CA ALA A 196 -15.50 -14.19 26.60
C ALA A 196 -15.00 -13.15 27.63
N ALA A 197 -13.93 -12.40 27.33
CA ALA A 197 -13.44 -11.30 28.19
C ALA A 197 -14.45 -10.14 28.32
N VAL A 198 -15.17 -9.78 27.24
CA VAL A 198 -16.24 -8.77 27.28
C VAL A 198 -17.41 -9.25 28.13
N GLY A 199 -17.88 -10.48 27.90
CA GLY A 199 -19.00 -11.07 28.65
C GLY A 199 -18.68 -11.25 30.14
N PHE A 200 -17.44 -11.61 30.48
CA PHE A 200 -16.95 -11.71 31.85
C PHE A 200 -17.01 -10.36 32.59
N ASP A 201 -16.51 -9.28 31.99
CA ASP A 201 -16.50 -7.95 32.62
C ASP A 201 -17.93 -7.39 32.80
N GLU A 202 -18.81 -7.58 31.81
CA GLU A 202 -20.22 -7.17 31.95
C GLU A 202 -20.97 -7.98 33.02
N ALA A 203 -20.79 -9.32 33.07
CA ALA A 203 -21.43 -10.16 34.07
C ALA A 203 -20.94 -9.82 35.49
N LEU A 204 -19.63 -9.73 35.70
CA LEU A 204 -19.02 -9.36 36.98
C LEU A 204 -19.47 -7.98 37.47
N ARG A 205 -19.57 -7.01 36.56
CA ARG A 205 -20.06 -5.67 36.87
C ARG A 205 -21.54 -5.68 37.27
N ILE A 206 -22.38 -6.49 36.63
CA ILE A 206 -23.79 -6.64 37.00
C ILE A 206 -23.91 -7.29 38.39
N GLU A 207 -23.09 -8.30 38.69
CA GLU A 207 -23.04 -8.98 39.99
C GLU A 207 -22.67 -8.00 41.12
N LEU A 208 -21.60 -7.20 40.93
CA LEU A 208 -21.16 -6.19 41.89
C LEU A 208 -22.12 -4.99 42.02
N GLU A 209 -22.73 -4.55 40.92
CA GLU A 209 -23.81 -3.54 40.93
C GLU A 209 -25.04 -4.05 41.71
N TYR A 210 -25.34 -5.35 41.64
CA TYR A 210 -26.47 -5.97 42.33
C TYR A 210 -26.22 -6.18 43.83
N GLU A 211 -25.03 -6.67 44.21
CA GLU A 211 -24.64 -6.84 45.62
C GLU A 211 -24.34 -5.50 46.34
N GLY A 212 -24.42 -4.37 45.64
CA GLY A 212 -24.30 -3.02 46.23
C GLY A 212 -22.87 -2.48 46.35
N TYR A 213 -21.89 -3.12 45.72
CA TYR A 213 -20.47 -2.71 45.73
C TYR A 213 -20.18 -1.53 44.77
N ASN A 214 -20.93 -0.43 44.97
CA ASN A 214 -20.94 0.77 44.12
C ASN A 214 -19.57 1.46 43.93
N ASN A 215 -18.57 1.14 44.75
CA ASN A 215 -17.21 1.70 44.69
C ASN A 215 -16.17 0.75 44.06
N ILE A 216 -16.57 -0.47 43.67
CA ILE A 216 -15.75 -1.37 42.85
C ILE A 216 -16.14 -1.17 41.39
N ASN A 217 -15.23 -0.61 40.61
CA ASN A 217 -15.47 -0.26 39.22
C ASN A 217 -14.92 -1.37 38.31
N THR A 218 -15.55 -1.57 37.15
CA THR A 218 -14.93 -2.31 36.03
C THR A 218 -14.78 -1.41 34.81
N THR A 219 -13.77 -1.70 33.98
CA THR A 219 -13.58 -1.10 32.65
C THR A 219 -13.12 -2.19 31.69
N VAL A 220 -13.99 -2.58 30.76
CA VAL A 220 -13.54 -3.32 29.58
C VAL A 220 -13.03 -2.35 28.50
N VAL A 221 -11.84 -2.63 27.97
CA VAL A 221 -11.19 -1.85 26.91
C VAL A 221 -11.15 -2.68 25.63
N CYS A 222 -11.82 -2.21 24.58
CA CYS A 222 -11.89 -2.88 23.28
C CYS A 222 -11.10 -2.09 22.22
N PRO A 223 -9.76 -2.27 22.12
CA PRO A 223 -8.97 -1.63 21.08
C PRO A 223 -9.15 -2.31 19.71
N TYR A 224 -9.14 -1.49 18.67
CA TYR A 224 -8.87 -1.87 17.28
C TYR A 224 -7.41 -2.34 17.10
N PHE A 225 -6.96 -2.57 15.86
CA PHE A 225 -5.66 -3.14 15.56
C PHE A 225 -4.50 -2.29 16.14
N LEU A 226 -3.65 -2.95 16.93
CA LEU A 226 -2.57 -2.34 17.71
C LEU A 226 -1.22 -2.53 17.00
N ARG A 227 -0.54 -1.43 16.68
CA ARG A 227 0.80 -1.47 16.06
C ARG A 227 1.87 -1.92 17.08
N SER A 228 2.90 -2.63 16.63
CA SER A 228 4.14 -2.90 17.37
C SER A 228 4.03 -3.63 18.73
N THR A 229 2.94 -4.34 19.02
CA THR A 229 2.82 -5.17 20.25
C THR A 229 3.48 -6.55 20.14
N GLY A 230 3.88 -6.97 18.93
CA GLY A 230 4.43 -8.30 18.65
C GLY A 230 3.38 -9.43 18.60
N MET A 231 2.11 -9.14 18.92
CA MET A 231 1.01 -10.13 18.84
C MET A 231 0.62 -10.44 17.40
N PHE A 232 0.50 -9.42 16.55
CA PHE A 232 0.14 -9.56 15.14
C PHE A 232 1.36 -9.21 14.27
N GLY A 233 1.52 -9.95 13.17
CA GLY A 233 2.51 -9.61 12.13
C GLY A 233 2.16 -8.32 11.39
N ASN A 234 2.97 -7.96 10.40
CA ASN A 234 2.87 -6.72 9.61
C ASN A 234 1.67 -6.71 8.62
N GLY A 235 0.45 -6.95 9.11
CA GLY A 235 -0.80 -6.78 8.37
C GLY A 235 -1.28 -5.32 8.41
N TYR A 236 -1.88 -4.87 7.32
CA TYR A 236 -2.38 -3.50 7.14
C TYR A 236 -3.91 -3.50 6.98
N SER A 237 -4.60 -2.58 7.65
CA SER A 237 -6.03 -2.30 7.45
C SER A 237 -6.19 -1.12 6.48
N GLY A 238 -6.55 -1.39 5.22
CA GLY A 238 -6.52 -0.39 4.13
C GLY A 238 -7.50 0.79 4.22
N PHE A 239 -8.37 0.86 5.23
CA PHE A 239 -9.42 1.89 5.33
C PHE A 239 -9.51 2.57 6.72
N LEU A 240 -8.72 2.12 7.70
CA LEU A 240 -8.80 2.58 9.09
C LEU A 240 -7.38 2.66 9.70
N PRO A 241 -7.02 3.76 10.37
CA PRO A 241 -5.68 3.92 10.94
C PRO A 241 -5.44 2.95 12.11
N ASN A 242 -4.24 2.36 12.13
CA ASN A 242 -3.78 1.50 13.21
C ASN A 242 -3.52 2.31 14.49
N LEU A 243 -3.88 1.75 15.65
CA LEU A 243 -3.70 2.41 16.95
C LEU A 243 -2.26 2.32 17.44
N SER A 244 -1.79 3.40 18.09
CA SER A 244 -0.53 3.37 18.81
C SER A 244 -0.72 2.74 20.22
N PRO A 245 0.22 1.92 20.72
CA PRO A 245 0.16 1.41 22.09
C PRO A 245 0.20 2.51 23.16
N ASN A 246 0.78 3.69 22.84
CA ASN A 246 0.75 4.85 23.74
C ASN A 246 -0.65 5.43 23.87
N GLU A 247 -1.37 5.62 22.74
CA GLU A 247 -2.75 6.11 22.73
C GLU A 247 -3.68 5.15 23.49
N VAL A 248 -3.55 3.84 23.27
CA VAL A 248 -4.36 2.83 23.98
C VAL A 248 -4.00 2.76 25.46
N ALA A 249 -2.73 2.87 25.85
CA ALA A 249 -2.33 2.98 27.26
C ALA A 249 -2.94 4.23 27.90
N GLU A 250 -2.87 5.37 27.23
CA GLU A 250 -3.38 6.64 27.72
C GLU A 250 -4.90 6.65 27.86
N LYS A 251 -5.64 6.21 26.83
CA LYS A 251 -7.09 6.06 26.90
C LYS A 251 -7.53 5.04 27.95
N THR A 252 -6.74 3.97 28.18
CA THR A 252 -6.97 3.03 29.28
C THR A 252 -6.84 3.71 30.65
N ILE A 253 -5.75 4.43 30.90
CA ILE A 253 -5.55 5.14 32.19
C ILE A 253 -6.56 6.28 32.37
N THR A 254 -6.91 7.03 31.32
CA THR A 254 -8.00 8.02 31.37
C THR A 254 -9.34 7.36 31.70
N SER A 255 -9.64 6.21 31.11
CA SER A 255 -10.89 5.48 31.33
C SER A 255 -10.99 4.88 32.74
N LEU A 256 -9.88 4.33 33.24
CA LEU A 256 -9.70 3.90 34.63
C LEU A 256 -9.95 5.06 35.61
N ARG A 257 -9.48 6.27 35.29
CA ARG A 257 -9.68 7.45 36.13
C ARG A 257 -11.09 8.05 36.03
N CYS A 258 -11.74 8.00 34.86
CA CYS A 258 -13.11 8.48 34.66
C CYS A 258 -14.20 7.45 35.07
N ASN A 259 -13.83 6.24 35.50
CA ASN A 259 -14.76 5.12 35.75
C ASN A 259 -15.62 4.76 34.52
N ASN A 260 -15.01 4.76 33.34
CA ASN A 260 -15.69 4.37 32.09
C ASN A 260 -15.97 2.86 32.11
N LYS A 261 -17.24 2.45 32.28
CA LYS A 261 -17.64 1.03 32.36
C LYS A 261 -17.26 0.19 31.14
N TYR A 262 -17.14 0.84 29.98
CA TYR A 262 -16.86 0.23 28.68
C TYR A 262 -16.25 1.30 27.76
N ILE A 263 -15.19 0.99 27.02
CA ILE A 263 -14.63 1.86 25.97
C ILE A 263 -14.21 1.05 24.74
N MET A 264 -14.66 1.49 23.56
CA MET A 264 -14.04 1.11 22.28
C MET A 264 -13.01 2.16 21.87
N ILE A 265 -11.92 1.72 21.24
CA ILE A 265 -10.89 2.61 20.70
C ILE A 265 -10.68 2.22 19.23
N PRO A 266 -10.82 3.14 18.26
CA PRO A 266 -11.32 4.52 18.37
C PRO A 266 -12.76 4.65 18.93
N GLU A 267 -13.03 5.78 19.60
CA GLU A 267 -14.31 6.05 20.30
C GLU A 267 -15.54 6.04 19.37
N TYR A 268 -15.38 6.30 18.05
CA TYR A 268 -16.49 6.35 17.10
C TYR A 268 -17.18 4.99 16.87
N PHE A 269 -16.50 3.86 17.10
CA PHE A 269 -17.12 2.53 17.01
C PHE A 269 -18.24 2.33 18.06
N GLN A 270 -18.23 3.11 19.14
CA GLN A 270 -19.26 3.08 20.19
C GLN A 270 -20.66 3.49 19.71
N ILE A 271 -20.77 4.19 18.58
CA ILE A 271 -22.05 4.54 17.96
C ILE A 271 -22.65 3.33 17.21
N LEU A 272 -21.81 2.47 16.62
CA LEU A 272 -22.27 1.33 15.80
C LEU A 272 -22.77 0.15 16.64
N VAL A 273 -22.21 -0.08 17.83
CA VAL A 273 -22.60 -1.18 18.74
C VAL A 273 -23.68 -0.77 19.75
N PHE A 274 -24.14 0.49 19.69
CA PHE A 274 -25.13 1.09 20.61
C PHE A 274 -26.43 0.28 20.84
N PRO A 275 -26.98 -0.51 19.87
CA PRO A 275 -28.14 -1.35 20.14
C PRO A 275 -27.95 -2.38 21.26
N TRP A 276 -26.73 -2.89 21.47
CA TRP A 276 -26.49 -4.00 22.40
C TRP A 276 -26.62 -3.57 23.87
N THR A 277 -26.19 -2.35 24.21
CA THR A 277 -26.35 -1.79 25.56
C THR A 277 -27.82 -1.58 25.94
N CYS A 278 -28.68 -1.24 24.98
CA CYS A 278 -30.13 -1.16 25.22
C CYS A 278 -30.73 -2.55 25.48
N ILE A 279 -30.26 -3.59 24.77
CA ILE A 279 -30.69 -4.97 24.99
C ILE A 279 -30.28 -5.45 26.39
N SER A 280 -29.05 -5.19 26.86
CA SER A 280 -28.67 -5.56 28.22
C SER A 280 -29.49 -4.83 29.30
N MET A 281 -29.95 -3.59 29.04
CA MET A 281 -30.91 -2.89 29.90
C MET A 281 -32.31 -3.54 29.92
N VAL A 282 -32.81 -4.06 28.80
CA VAL A 282 -34.06 -4.86 28.79
C VAL A 282 -33.88 -6.12 29.65
N LEU A 283 -32.79 -6.85 29.44
CA LEU A 283 -32.51 -8.11 30.15
C LEU A 283 -32.34 -7.91 31.66
N ARG A 284 -31.67 -6.83 32.10
CA ARG A 284 -31.61 -6.41 33.52
C ARG A 284 -33.00 -6.18 34.14
N GLY A 285 -33.97 -5.73 33.34
CA GLY A 285 -35.36 -5.54 33.79
C GLY A 285 -36.17 -6.85 33.87
N LEU A 286 -35.90 -7.80 32.98
CA LEU A 286 -36.62 -9.08 32.89
C LEU A 286 -36.08 -10.16 33.86
N VAL A 287 -34.76 -10.26 34.03
CA VAL A 287 -34.10 -11.34 34.80
C VAL A 287 -33.96 -10.94 36.27
N ARG A 288 -35.06 -10.48 36.87
CA ARG A 288 -35.06 -9.83 38.20
C ARG A 288 -35.19 -10.78 39.39
N GLU A 289 -35.30 -12.09 39.16
CA GLU A 289 -35.52 -13.13 40.18
C GLU A 289 -34.25 -13.88 40.61
N ILE A 290 -33.06 -13.46 40.14
CA ILE A 290 -31.78 -14.08 40.53
C ILE A 290 -31.06 -13.16 41.54
N SER A 291 -30.77 -13.72 42.72
CA SER A 291 -30.12 -13.08 43.90
C SER A 291 -30.99 -12.12 44.76
N PRO A 292 -30.57 -11.74 45.99
CA PRO A 292 -31.38 -10.97 46.96
C PRO A 292 -30.80 -9.60 47.43
N ILE A 293 -31.62 -8.80 48.10
CA ILE A 293 -31.48 -7.34 48.30
C ILE A 293 -30.60 -6.90 49.49
N HIS A 294 -29.86 -5.79 49.33
CA HIS A 294 -29.52 -4.85 50.42
C HIS A 294 -29.52 -3.37 49.98
N GLU A 295 -29.68 -2.43 50.93
CA GLU A 295 -29.97 -1.00 50.67
C GLU A 295 -28.91 -0.03 51.24
N SER A 296 -28.73 1.15 50.63
CA SER A 296 -28.58 2.48 51.28
C SER A 296 -28.35 3.63 50.27
N THR A 297 -28.31 4.90 50.72
CA THR A 297 -28.56 6.13 49.92
C THR A 297 -27.54 7.27 50.14
N VAL A 298 -27.59 8.34 49.31
CA VAL A 298 -27.48 9.82 49.63
C VAL A 298 -27.06 10.68 48.39
N GLU A 299 -27.42 11.98 48.37
CA GLU A 299 -27.27 12.97 47.27
C GLU A 299 -26.19 14.06 47.52
N THR A 300 -25.78 14.88 46.51
CA THR A 300 -25.78 16.40 46.52
C THR A 300 -24.93 17.17 45.44
N ASN A 301 -25.61 18.01 44.62
CA ASN A 301 -25.45 19.47 44.32
C ASN A 301 -24.10 20.28 44.07
N VAL A 302 -24.14 21.17 43.02
CA VAL A 302 -23.87 22.67 43.01
C VAL A 302 -22.59 23.41 42.39
N ILE A 303 -22.80 24.13 41.24
CA ILE A 303 -22.43 25.54 40.78
C ILE A 303 -21.01 26.06 40.26
N ASN A 304 -21.08 26.79 39.10
CA ASN A 304 -20.29 27.86 38.36
C ASN A 304 -19.06 28.62 38.98
N ASN A 305 -18.11 29.27 38.23
CA ASN A 305 -18.28 30.53 37.41
C ASN A 305 -17.08 31.01 36.47
N LYS A 306 -17.16 32.25 35.90
CA LYS A 306 -16.68 32.81 34.58
C LYS A 306 -15.37 33.68 34.38
N ASN A 307 -14.89 33.74 33.11
CA ASN A 307 -14.40 34.86 32.21
C ASN A 307 -13.09 35.74 32.40
N LYS A 308 -12.31 35.96 31.29
CA LYS A 308 -12.09 37.27 30.55
C LYS A 308 -11.11 37.23 29.31
N ASN A 309 -11.04 38.31 28.50
CA ASN A 309 -10.34 38.48 27.19
C ASN A 309 -9.48 39.79 27.09
N ILE A 310 -8.66 40.01 26.00
CA ILE A 310 -8.36 41.29 25.23
C ILE A 310 -7.32 41.08 24.07
N ASN A 311 -7.06 42.05 23.15
CA ASN A 311 -6.19 42.02 21.91
C ASN A 311 -5.55 43.46 21.62
N VAL A 312 -4.95 44.01 20.51
CA VAL A 312 -5.06 43.96 19.00
C VAL A 312 -3.87 44.71 18.24
N LYS A 313 -3.40 44.25 17.04
CA LYS A 313 -2.70 44.97 15.88
C LYS A 313 -1.23 45.55 16.03
N ASP A 314 -0.44 46.00 15.00
CA ASP A 314 -0.52 46.24 13.51
C ASP A 314 0.88 46.38 12.76
N ARG A 315 0.97 46.07 11.44
CA ARG A 315 1.63 46.72 10.22
C ARG A 315 3.02 47.47 10.22
N GLU A 316 3.90 47.63 9.17
CA GLU A 316 4.15 47.16 7.73
C GLU A 316 5.63 47.43 7.18
N ASP A 317 5.95 47.00 5.93
CA ASP A 317 6.79 47.63 4.82
C ASP A 317 8.22 47.11 4.36
N VAL A 318 8.56 47.32 3.04
CA VAL A 318 9.88 47.31 2.29
C VAL A 318 10.12 46.29 1.12
N LEU A 319 10.47 46.80 -0.10
CA LEU A 319 10.88 46.00 -1.30
C LEU A 319 11.85 46.71 -2.30
N THR A 320 13.18 46.75 -2.06
CA THR A 320 14.16 47.24 -3.09
C THR A 320 15.61 46.71 -2.94
N CYS A 321 15.97 45.50 -3.43
CA CYS A 321 17.39 45.04 -3.31
C CYS A 321 17.96 43.95 -4.27
N ILE A 322 17.22 43.43 -5.25
CA ILE A 322 17.54 42.09 -5.82
C ILE A 322 18.58 42.07 -6.96
N ILE A 323 18.64 43.09 -7.83
CA ILE A 323 19.20 42.95 -9.20
C ILE A 323 20.74 42.74 -9.27
N VAL A 324 21.52 43.11 -8.25
CA VAL A 324 23.00 43.10 -8.34
C VAL A 324 23.64 41.75 -7.95
N LYS A 325 22.92 40.83 -7.29
CA LYS A 325 23.54 39.64 -6.66
C LYS A 325 23.78 38.44 -7.58
N CYS A 326 23.10 38.31 -8.72
CA CYS A 326 23.10 37.05 -9.48
C CYS A 326 24.42 36.72 -10.18
N TYR A 327 25.14 37.73 -10.71
CA TYR A 327 26.25 37.52 -11.65
C TYR A 327 27.56 36.99 -11.03
N VAL A 328 27.64 36.87 -9.70
CA VAL A 328 28.86 36.44 -8.97
C VAL A 328 28.75 34.98 -8.48
N ILE A 329 27.55 34.37 -8.59
CA ILE A 329 27.24 33.08 -7.97
C ILE A 329 27.62 31.88 -8.85
N GLU A 330 27.67 32.04 -10.18
CA GLU A 330 27.97 30.95 -11.12
C GLU A 330 29.43 30.50 -11.12
N GLU A 331 30.38 31.42 -11.32
CA GLU A 331 31.81 31.08 -11.49
C GLU A 331 32.37 30.33 -10.27
N THR A 332 31.96 30.72 -9.06
CA THR A 332 32.41 30.11 -7.81
C THR A 332 31.87 28.68 -7.60
N LYS A 333 30.83 28.26 -8.33
CA LYS A 333 30.25 26.91 -8.23
C LYS A 333 31.01 25.89 -9.08
N LEU A 334 31.40 26.24 -10.32
CA LEU A 334 32.18 25.32 -11.17
C LEU A 334 33.60 25.10 -10.64
N LEU A 335 34.25 26.16 -10.11
CA LEU A 335 35.58 26.06 -9.50
C LEU A 335 35.64 25.03 -8.35
N ARG A 336 34.54 24.83 -7.62
CA ARG A 336 34.43 23.84 -6.53
C ARG A 336 34.36 22.39 -7.03
N LEU A 337 33.97 22.15 -8.29
CA LEU A 337 33.82 20.82 -8.89
C LEU A 337 35.09 20.33 -9.61
N CYS A 338 35.78 21.21 -10.34
CA CYS A 338 36.99 20.83 -11.10
C CYS A 338 38.21 20.68 -10.19
N VAL A 339 38.46 21.65 -9.30
CA VAL A 339 39.71 21.77 -8.52
C VAL A 339 40.12 20.54 -7.69
N PRO A 340 39.22 19.76 -7.05
CA PRO A 340 39.64 18.61 -6.22
C PRO A 340 40.06 17.37 -7.02
N GLN A 341 39.98 17.38 -8.36
CA GLN A 341 40.23 16.20 -9.19
C GLN A 341 41.73 15.96 -9.42
N ASN A 342 42.17 14.71 -9.18
CA ASN A 342 43.58 14.29 -9.18
C ASN A 342 44.00 13.49 -10.42
N SER A 343 43.07 13.13 -11.31
CA SER A 343 43.33 12.42 -12.57
C SER A 343 42.70 13.16 -13.75
N CYS A 344 43.17 12.92 -14.98
CA CYS A 344 42.52 13.51 -16.15
C CYS A 344 41.09 12.95 -16.36
N GLU A 345 40.87 11.65 -16.15
CA GLU A 345 39.55 11.02 -16.27
C GLU A 345 38.54 11.65 -15.30
N SER A 346 38.84 11.64 -13.99
CA SER A 346 37.93 12.21 -12.99
C SER A 346 37.76 13.74 -13.11
N CYS A 347 38.75 14.44 -13.69
CA CYS A 347 38.61 15.85 -14.07
C CYS A 347 37.59 16.06 -15.19
N LEU A 348 37.61 15.23 -16.22
CA LEU A 348 36.73 15.34 -17.38
C LEU A 348 35.32 14.78 -17.11
N GLU A 349 35.13 13.95 -16.09
CA GLU A 349 33.80 13.53 -15.62
C GLU A 349 33.08 14.56 -14.72
N ALA A 350 33.83 15.46 -14.06
CA ALA A 350 33.30 16.32 -13.00
C ALA A 350 32.36 17.45 -13.46
N HIS A 351 32.62 18.09 -14.61
CA HIS A 351 31.71 19.07 -15.23
C HIS A 351 32.05 19.28 -16.71
N ASP A 352 31.11 19.84 -17.48
CA ASP A 352 31.29 20.06 -18.92
C ASP A 352 32.46 20.99 -19.28
N ALA A 353 32.61 22.09 -18.52
CA ALA A 353 33.66 23.10 -18.63
C ALA A 353 34.92 22.81 -17.80
N CYS A 354 35.02 21.67 -17.10
CA CYS A 354 36.29 21.26 -16.50
C CYS A 354 37.29 20.85 -17.60
N ALA A 355 38.54 21.23 -17.41
CA ALA A 355 39.65 20.91 -18.29
C ALA A 355 40.89 20.49 -17.48
N TRP A 356 41.75 19.68 -18.09
CA TRP A 356 42.96 19.15 -17.46
C TRP A 356 44.23 19.67 -18.14
N CYS A 357 45.22 20.11 -17.35
CA CYS A 357 46.54 20.46 -17.86
C CYS A 357 47.46 19.23 -17.92
N SER A 358 47.80 18.79 -19.13
CA SER A 358 48.66 17.61 -19.36
C SER A 358 50.17 17.89 -19.47
N ASP A 359 50.60 19.15 -19.33
CA ASP A 359 52.03 19.50 -19.29
C ASP A 359 52.67 19.15 -17.94
N TRP A 360 53.76 18.39 -17.94
CA TRP A 360 54.58 18.14 -16.75
C TRP A 360 55.12 19.42 -16.10
N SER A 361 55.53 20.43 -16.89
CA SER A 361 56.19 21.63 -16.34
C SER A 361 55.31 22.42 -15.37
N TYR A 362 53.99 22.29 -15.51
CA TYR A 362 52.98 22.92 -14.68
C TYR A 362 53.13 22.62 -13.17
N SER A 363 53.31 21.35 -12.77
CA SER A 363 53.46 20.97 -11.35
C SER A 363 54.78 21.47 -10.76
N ASN A 364 55.88 21.34 -11.51
CA ASN A 364 57.23 21.73 -11.05
C ASN A 364 57.40 23.26 -10.85
N SER A 365 56.43 24.07 -11.30
CA SER A 365 56.50 25.53 -11.24
C SER A 365 55.89 26.16 -9.98
N THR A 366 54.89 25.54 -9.35
CA THR A 366 54.14 26.15 -8.24
C THR A 366 53.43 25.14 -7.34
N ILE A 367 53.81 25.14 -6.05
CA ILE A 367 53.03 24.53 -4.96
C ILE A 367 51.62 25.13 -4.95
N GLY A 368 50.59 24.28 -4.94
CA GLY A 368 49.19 24.70 -4.69
C GLY A 368 48.34 25.07 -5.91
N LYS A 369 48.80 24.86 -7.15
CA LYS A 369 47.93 24.99 -8.34
C LYS A 369 47.31 23.64 -8.76
N PRO A 370 46.00 23.55 -8.97
CA PRO A 370 45.34 22.31 -9.41
C PRO A 370 45.49 22.08 -10.92
N ARG A 371 45.78 20.84 -11.32
CA ARG A 371 45.85 20.42 -12.74
C ARG A 371 44.48 20.38 -13.43
N CYS A 372 43.41 20.20 -12.67
CA CYS A 372 42.03 20.34 -13.15
C CYS A 372 41.46 21.72 -12.80
N ASN A 373 40.96 22.46 -13.80
CA ASN A 373 40.31 23.75 -13.58
C ASN A 373 39.47 24.16 -14.81
N LEU A 374 38.82 25.33 -14.76
CA LEU A 374 38.32 26.00 -15.96
C LEU A 374 39.49 26.26 -16.93
N PRO A 375 39.32 26.06 -18.25
CA PRO A 375 40.41 26.18 -19.22
C PRO A 375 41.00 27.59 -19.29
N GLU A 376 40.20 28.62 -19.02
CA GLU A 376 40.63 30.01 -18.92
C GLU A 376 41.59 30.19 -17.72
N ARG A 377 41.22 29.65 -16.55
CA ARG A 377 42.06 29.65 -15.34
C ARG A 377 43.35 28.83 -15.53
N LEU A 378 43.30 27.69 -16.22
CA LEU A 378 44.51 26.90 -16.53
C LEU A 378 45.50 27.72 -17.38
N ASN A 379 44.99 28.44 -18.39
CA ASN A 379 45.79 29.31 -19.25
C ASN A 379 46.36 30.52 -18.47
N GLU A 380 45.56 31.20 -17.63
CA GLU A 380 46.04 32.25 -16.72
C GLU A 380 47.14 31.76 -15.77
N PHE A 381 47.02 30.52 -15.29
CA PHE A 381 47.99 29.88 -14.40
C PHE A 381 49.25 29.37 -15.12
N GLY A 382 49.32 29.46 -16.45
CA GLY A 382 50.50 29.15 -17.26
C GLY A 382 50.48 27.79 -17.97
N CYS A 383 49.35 27.08 -18.02
CA CYS A 383 49.25 25.85 -18.82
C CYS A 383 49.22 26.17 -20.32
N PRO A 384 50.05 25.53 -21.18
CA PRO A 384 49.98 25.70 -22.62
C PRO A 384 48.62 25.26 -23.19
N ILE A 385 47.99 26.08 -24.03
CA ILE A 385 46.65 25.81 -24.61
C ILE A 385 46.59 24.45 -25.34
N THR A 386 47.68 24.01 -25.97
CA THR A 386 47.78 22.69 -26.63
C THR A 386 47.73 21.50 -25.68
N GLU A 387 48.05 21.72 -24.40
CA GLU A 387 48.07 20.74 -23.32
C GLU A 387 46.84 20.83 -22.40
N ILE A 388 45.92 21.77 -22.65
CA ILE A 388 44.62 21.85 -22.00
C ILE A 388 43.67 20.86 -22.68
N ARG A 389 43.47 19.70 -22.03
CA ARG A 389 42.52 18.66 -22.46
C ARG A 389 41.12 19.04 -22.01
N LYS A 390 40.16 19.03 -22.94
CA LYS A 390 38.72 19.20 -22.69
C LYS A 390 38.00 17.91 -23.04
N ALA A 391 36.90 17.63 -22.36
CA ALA A 391 36.06 16.47 -22.64
C ALA A 391 35.36 16.61 -24.01
N PRO A 392 35.17 15.50 -24.76
CA PRO A 392 34.44 15.51 -26.02
C PRO A 392 32.95 15.81 -25.82
N SER A 393 32.35 16.51 -26.78
CA SER A 393 30.90 16.68 -26.86
C SER A 393 30.23 15.37 -27.28
N GLY A 394 29.18 14.97 -26.56
CA GLY A 394 28.26 13.94 -27.02
C GLY A 394 27.44 14.39 -28.23
N TYR A 395 26.90 13.44 -28.99
CA TYR A 395 26.07 13.70 -30.16
C TYR A 395 25.12 12.54 -30.48
N VAL A 396 24.11 12.80 -31.32
CA VAL A 396 23.17 11.82 -31.85
C VAL A 396 23.29 11.78 -33.37
N GLU A 397 23.45 10.59 -33.94
CA GLU A 397 23.64 10.34 -35.37
C GLU A 397 22.62 9.31 -35.88
N TYR A 398 21.84 9.69 -36.88
CA TYR A 398 20.75 8.87 -37.42
C TYR A 398 21.26 7.96 -38.55
N ILE A 399 21.63 6.71 -38.21
CA ILE A 399 22.15 5.71 -39.16
C ILE A 399 21.08 5.25 -40.16
N LYS A 400 19.88 4.93 -39.68
CA LYS A 400 18.75 4.47 -40.50
C LYS A 400 17.49 5.24 -40.13
N ASN A 401 16.92 5.93 -41.11
CA ASN A 401 15.83 6.89 -40.93
C ASN A 401 14.85 6.89 -42.12
N GLU A 402 14.39 5.70 -42.52
CA GLU A 402 13.39 5.50 -43.58
C GLU A 402 12.05 6.16 -43.22
N ASP A 403 11.32 6.61 -44.24
CA ASP A 403 9.97 7.16 -44.10
C ASP A 403 8.92 6.08 -43.85
N PHE A 404 7.81 6.50 -43.23
CA PHE A 404 6.69 5.62 -42.88
C PHE A 404 6.11 4.92 -44.13
N GLN A 405 5.91 3.61 -44.02
CA GLN A 405 5.41 2.75 -45.09
C GLN A 405 4.22 1.94 -44.59
N ASP A 406 3.16 1.90 -45.38
CA ASP A 406 1.98 1.05 -45.16
C ASP A 406 2.19 -0.34 -45.78
N VAL A 407 1.37 -1.31 -45.38
CA VAL A 407 1.56 -2.71 -45.78
C VAL A 407 1.30 -2.90 -47.27
N SER A 408 2.24 -3.59 -47.94
CA SER A 408 2.12 -3.99 -49.34
C SER A 408 2.85 -5.31 -49.59
N MET A 409 2.54 -6.02 -50.68
CA MET A 409 3.04 -7.38 -50.94
C MET A 409 4.59 -7.53 -50.97
N ASN A 410 5.33 -6.44 -51.15
CA ASN A 410 6.79 -6.44 -51.36
C ASN A 410 7.58 -5.64 -50.32
N HIS A 411 6.94 -4.91 -49.40
CA HIS A 411 7.62 -3.98 -48.49
C HIS A 411 7.11 -4.11 -47.06
N LEU A 412 8.05 -4.00 -46.11
CA LEU A 412 7.74 -4.09 -44.68
C LEU A 412 7.12 -2.77 -44.20
N PRO A 413 6.09 -2.80 -43.35
CA PRO A 413 5.53 -1.58 -42.78
C PRO A 413 6.52 -0.90 -41.84
N VAL A 414 6.75 0.40 -42.05
CA VAL A 414 7.60 1.23 -41.20
C VAL A 414 6.69 2.11 -40.35
N GLN A 415 6.52 1.74 -39.08
CA GLN A 415 5.66 2.44 -38.11
C GLN A 415 6.44 3.35 -37.14
N LEU A 416 7.72 3.05 -36.92
CA LEU A 416 8.63 3.84 -36.08
C LEU A 416 9.76 4.45 -36.92
N LYS A 417 10.14 5.68 -36.56
CA LYS A 417 11.19 6.46 -37.21
C LYS A 417 11.94 7.29 -36.15
N PRO A 418 13.28 7.36 -36.15
CA PRO A 418 14.25 6.57 -36.94
C PRO A 418 14.20 5.06 -36.58
N GLN A 419 14.93 4.22 -37.32
CA GLN A 419 15.02 2.77 -37.03
C GLN A 419 16.40 2.36 -36.49
N ARG A 420 17.46 3.14 -36.75
CA ARG A 420 18.79 2.91 -36.15
C ARG A 420 19.49 4.23 -35.85
N VAL A 421 19.96 4.37 -34.62
CA VAL A 421 20.54 5.61 -34.09
C VAL A 421 21.84 5.27 -33.36
N HIS A 422 22.86 6.10 -33.51
CA HIS A 422 24.07 6.05 -32.72
C HIS A 422 24.11 7.26 -31.78
N VAL A 423 24.33 7.03 -30.50
CA VAL A 423 24.31 8.06 -29.45
C VAL A 423 25.64 8.02 -28.71
N LYS A 424 26.41 9.11 -28.78
CA LYS A 424 27.60 9.28 -27.94
C LYS A 424 27.21 10.05 -26.69
N LEU A 425 27.09 9.33 -25.58
CA LEU A 425 26.65 9.88 -24.29
C LEU A 425 27.86 10.12 -23.38
N ARG A 426 27.89 11.26 -22.70
CA ARG A 426 28.90 11.61 -21.70
C ARG A 426 28.30 11.50 -20.28
N PRO A 427 29.06 11.08 -19.26
CA PRO A 427 28.61 11.15 -17.86
C PRO A 427 28.10 12.54 -17.47
N ASN A 428 27.08 12.59 -16.62
CA ASN A 428 26.41 13.79 -16.14
C ASN A 428 25.83 14.70 -17.25
N SER A 429 25.70 14.19 -18.47
CA SER A 429 25.04 14.89 -19.59
C SER A 429 23.68 14.26 -19.92
N LYS A 430 22.86 15.02 -20.65
CA LYS A 430 21.65 14.53 -21.31
C LYS A 430 21.78 14.70 -22.82
N MET A 431 21.34 13.70 -23.57
CA MET A 431 21.21 13.74 -25.04
C MET A 431 19.76 13.51 -25.41
N GLU A 432 19.27 14.17 -26.46
CA GLU A 432 17.89 14.08 -26.91
C GLU A 432 17.81 13.56 -28.36
N MET A 433 16.87 12.67 -28.65
CA MET A 433 16.47 12.34 -30.02
C MET A 433 14.96 12.49 -30.20
N ASN A 434 14.53 12.74 -31.44
CA ASN A 434 13.11 12.75 -31.79
C ASN A 434 12.73 11.40 -32.41
N LEU A 435 11.78 10.72 -31.78
CA LEU A 435 11.12 9.50 -32.23
C LEU A 435 9.73 9.91 -32.76
N GLN A 436 9.35 9.39 -33.92
CA GLN A 436 8.03 9.57 -34.51
C GLN A 436 7.38 8.20 -34.74
N TYR A 437 6.11 8.07 -34.32
CA TYR A 437 5.27 6.90 -34.58
C TYR A 437 4.13 7.24 -35.52
N ARG A 438 3.78 6.31 -36.42
CA ARG A 438 2.55 6.33 -37.21
C ARG A 438 2.02 4.91 -37.33
N PRO A 439 0.75 4.61 -36.97
CA PRO A 439 0.17 3.31 -37.24
C PRO A 439 0.11 3.07 -38.76
N ALA A 440 0.53 1.89 -39.22
CA ALA A 440 0.49 1.50 -40.63
C ALA A 440 -0.89 0.95 -41.00
N LYS A 441 -1.37 1.32 -42.18
CA LYS A 441 -2.65 0.89 -42.74
C LYS A 441 -2.60 -0.58 -43.15
N ASN A 442 -3.76 -1.25 -43.04
CA ASN A 442 -3.97 -2.64 -43.45
C ASN A 442 -2.99 -3.64 -42.81
N TYR A 443 -2.76 -3.50 -41.50
CA TYR A 443 -1.81 -4.33 -40.76
C TYR A 443 -2.34 -5.76 -40.58
N PRO A 444 -1.59 -6.82 -40.93
CA PRO A 444 -2.08 -8.19 -40.84
C PRO A 444 -2.50 -8.59 -39.43
N LEU A 445 -3.53 -9.44 -39.33
CA LEU A 445 -4.16 -9.82 -38.06
C LEU A 445 -4.17 -11.34 -37.90
N ASP A 446 -3.43 -11.85 -36.91
CA ASP A 446 -3.50 -13.25 -36.52
C ASP A 446 -4.42 -13.37 -35.30
N LEU A 447 -5.56 -14.05 -35.44
CA LEU A 447 -6.47 -14.33 -34.34
C LEU A 447 -6.50 -15.84 -34.07
N TYR A 448 -5.91 -16.24 -32.94
CA TYR A 448 -5.99 -17.61 -32.45
C TYR A 448 -7.12 -17.74 -31.42
N TYR A 449 -8.17 -18.47 -31.78
CA TYR A 449 -9.33 -18.71 -30.93
C TYR A 449 -9.09 -19.96 -30.08
N LEU A 450 -9.01 -19.79 -28.76
CA LEU A 450 -8.72 -20.83 -27.79
C LEU A 450 -9.97 -21.03 -26.92
N MET A 451 -10.69 -22.11 -27.16
CA MET A 451 -12.04 -22.33 -26.63
C MET A 451 -12.09 -23.43 -25.57
N ASP A 452 -12.74 -23.15 -24.45
CA ASP A 452 -13.24 -24.17 -23.53
C ASP A 452 -14.27 -25.06 -24.22
N LEU A 453 -14.02 -26.37 -24.27
CA LEU A 453 -14.95 -27.38 -24.80
C LEU A 453 -15.39 -28.38 -23.72
N THR A 454 -15.54 -27.95 -22.48
CA THR A 454 -16.34 -28.65 -21.47
C THR A 454 -17.82 -28.75 -21.87
N TRP A 455 -18.64 -29.37 -21.02
CA TRP A 455 -20.04 -29.66 -21.35
C TRP A 455 -20.98 -28.44 -21.24
N SER A 456 -20.58 -27.39 -20.52
CA SER A 456 -21.31 -26.11 -20.45
C SER A 456 -21.27 -25.37 -21.79
N MET A 457 -20.07 -25.14 -22.33
CA MET A 457 -19.75 -24.35 -23.54
C MET A 457 -20.22 -24.96 -24.87
N LYS A 458 -21.24 -25.83 -24.83
CA LYS A 458 -21.71 -26.62 -25.96
C LYS A 458 -22.55 -25.82 -26.95
N ASP A 459 -23.48 -24.99 -26.48
CA ASP A 459 -24.27 -24.12 -27.36
C ASP A 459 -23.54 -22.85 -27.78
N ASP A 460 -22.51 -22.42 -27.05
CA ASP A 460 -21.49 -21.48 -27.54
C ASP A 460 -20.79 -22.02 -28.79
N LYS A 461 -20.39 -23.30 -28.81
CA LYS A 461 -19.75 -23.94 -29.97
C LYS A 461 -20.66 -23.93 -31.20
N ASP A 462 -21.92 -24.31 -31.01
CA ASP A 462 -22.92 -24.32 -32.09
C ASP A 462 -23.24 -22.88 -32.56
N THR A 463 -23.19 -21.89 -31.66
CA THR A 463 -23.37 -20.47 -32.00
C THR A 463 -22.17 -19.88 -32.76
N LEU A 464 -20.93 -20.24 -32.41
CA LEU A 464 -19.71 -19.83 -33.11
C LEU A 464 -19.71 -20.33 -34.57
N VAL A 465 -20.16 -21.56 -34.80
CA VAL A 465 -20.40 -22.12 -36.15
C VAL A 465 -21.44 -21.28 -36.92
N GLY A 466 -22.51 -20.84 -36.25
CA GLY A 466 -23.54 -19.96 -36.83
C GLY A 466 -23.07 -18.54 -37.17
N LEU A 467 -22.14 -17.97 -36.38
CA LEU A 467 -21.64 -16.59 -36.55
C LEU A 467 -20.53 -16.44 -37.61
N SER A 468 -19.92 -17.53 -38.04
CA SER A 468 -18.64 -17.51 -38.78
C SER A 468 -18.65 -16.73 -40.12
N ARG A 469 -19.80 -16.58 -40.80
CA ARG A 469 -19.88 -15.68 -41.97
C ARG A 469 -19.78 -14.21 -41.59
N LYS A 470 -20.52 -13.78 -40.57
CA LYS A 470 -20.39 -12.42 -40.01
C LYS A 470 -18.97 -12.15 -39.52
N MET A 471 -18.29 -13.15 -38.97
CA MET A 471 -16.89 -13.02 -38.56
C MET A 471 -15.97 -12.68 -39.74
N THR A 472 -16.24 -13.23 -40.93
CA THR A 472 -15.52 -12.89 -42.17
C THR A 472 -15.80 -11.44 -42.56
N ASP A 473 -17.08 -11.03 -42.54
CA ASP A 473 -17.51 -9.67 -42.90
C ASP A 473 -16.91 -8.63 -41.94
N THR A 474 -16.96 -8.87 -40.62
CA THR A 474 -16.41 -8.00 -39.58
C THR A 474 -14.88 -7.91 -39.66
N LEU A 475 -14.14 -9.03 -39.69
CA LEU A 475 -12.67 -9.01 -39.76
C LEU A 475 -12.15 -8.35 -41.05
N GLY A 476 -12.88 -8.52 -42.16
CA GLY A 476 -12.61 -7.83 -43.42
C GLY A 476 -12.79 -6.30 -43.36
N THR A 477 -13.41 -5.74 -42.31
CA THR A 477 -13.40 -4.28 -42.09
C THR A 477 -12.10 -3.76 -41.45
N PHE A 478 -11.31 -4.64 -40.82
CA PHE A 478 -10.09 -4.27 -40.09
C PHE A 478 -8.82 -4.41 -40.93
N THR A 479 -8.74 -5.48 -41.74
CA THR A 479 -7.65 -5.73 -42.68
C THR A 479 -8.09 -6.73 -43.77
N ASP A 480 -7.55 -6.60 -44.98
CA ASP A 480 -7.69 -7.60 -46.05
C ASP A 480 -6.87 -8.88 -45.77
N ASN A 481 -5.99 -8.87 -44.76
CA ASN A 481 -5.01 -9.91 -44.48
C ASN A 481 -5.10 -10.42 -43.03
N PHE A 482 -6.23 -11.06 -42.70
CA PHE A 482 -6.41 -11.76 -41.43
C PHE A 482 -6.23 -13.27 -41.56
N ARG A 483 -5.83 -13.93 -40.47
CA ARG A 483 -5.72 -15.38 -40.34
C ARG A 483 -6.36 -15.87 -39.06
N LEU A 484 -7.04 -17.00 -39.14
CA LEU A 484 -7.76 -17.65 -38.05
C LEU A 484 -7.11 -18.98 -37.68
N GLY A 485 -6.86 -19.18 -36.40
CA GLY A 485 -6.43 -20.46 -35.83
C GLY A 485 -7.43 -20.93 -34.77
N PHE A 486 -7.47 -22.24 -34.51
CA PHE A 486 -8.38 -22.82 -33.52
C PHE A 486 -7.66 -23.87 -32.66
N GLY A 487 -7.85 -23.76 -31.34
CA GLY A 487 -7.52 -24.78 -30.36
C GLY A 487 -8.61 -24.86 -29.30
N SER A 488 -8.67 -25.99 -28.60
CA SER A 488 -9.57 -26.17 -27.48
C SER A 488 -8.87 -26.67 -26.23
N TYR A 489 -9.47 -26.39 -25.08
CA TYR A 489 -9.04 -26.88 -23.79
C TYR A 489 -10.22 -27.42 -22.96
N ALA A 490 -9.84 -28.10 -21.90
CA ALA A 490 -10.64 -28.37 -20.71
C ALA A 490 -9.60 -28.47 -19.59
N ASP A 491 -9.42 -29.63 -18.95
CA ASP A 491 -8.43 -29.80 -17.88
C ASP A 491 -7.57 -31.08 -17.95
N LYS A 492 -6.58 -31.22 -17.05
CA LYS A 492 -5.58 -32.29 -17.03
C LYS A 492 -6.25 -33.66 -16.81
N PRO A 493 -6.03 -34.66 -17.71
CA PRO A 493 -6.62 -36.00 -17.57
C PRO A 493 -5.97 -36.85 -16.47
N LEU A 494 -6.21 -36.45 -15.22
CA LEU A 494 -5.70 -36.99 -13.96
C LEU A 494 -6.81 -36.89 -12.89
N MET A 495 -6.88 -37.84 -11.96
CA MET A 495 -7.64 -37.65 -10.72
C MET A 495 -6.92 -36.57 -9.89
N PRO A 496 -7.59 -35.57 -9.29
CA PRO A 496 -9.03 -35.47 -9.01
C PRO A 496 -9.91 -34.93 -10.15
N PHE A 497 -9.33 -34.22 -11.12
CA PHE A 497 -10.03 -33.48 -12.19
C PHE A 497 -10.91 -34.36 -13.10
N ILE A 498 -10.65 -35.68 -13.13
CA ILE A 498 -11.55 -36.69 -13.71
C ILE A 498 -11.85 -37.83 -12.72
N PHE A 499 -13.10 -38.28 -12.71
CA PHE A 499 -13.54 -39.43 -11.94
C PHE A 499 -12.96 -40.76 -12.48
N PRO A 500 -12.44 -41.65 -11.61
CA PRO A 500 -12.04 -42.99 -12.02
C PRO A 500 -13.20 -43.81 -12.60
N GLY A 501 -12.99 -44.46 -13.74
CA GLY A 501 -14.02 -45.22 -14.48
C GLY A 501 -14.91 -44.37 -15.40
N HIS A 502 -14.59 -43.09 -15.58
CA HIS A 502 -15.23 -42.16 -16.53
C HIS A 502 -14.26 -41.68 -17.63
N GLU A 503 -13.05 -42.24 -17.72
CA GLU A 503 -11.97 -41.75 -18.58
C GLU A 503 -12.33 -41.75 -20.07
N ASP A 504 -13.07 -42.76 -20.54
CA ASP A 504 -13.53 -42.89 -21.94
C ASP A 504 -14.76 -42.02 -22.28
N ASN A 505 -15.50 -41.53 -21.27
CA ASN A 505 -16.68 -40.68 -21.43
C ASN A 505 -17.00 -39.96 -20.09
N PRO A 506 -16.46 -38.75 -19.86
CA PRO A 506 -16.69 -37.99 -18.64
C PRO A 506 -18.17 -37.73 -18.34
N CYS A 507 -18.92 -37.30 -19.37
CA CYS A 507 -20.31 -36.82 -19.31
C CYS A 507 -21.36 -37.94 -19.12
N ARG A 508 -20.92 -39.11 -18.63
CA ARG A 508 -21.76 -40.26 -18.28
C ARG A 508 -22.75 -39.96 -17.15
N SER A 509 -22.45 -38.99 -16.29
CA SER A 509 -23.38 -38.44 -15.28
C SER A 509 -24.62 -37.82 -15.91
N GLU A 510 -24.44 -37.05 -16.99
CA GLU A 510 -25.50 -36.35 -17.74
C GLU A 510 -26.24 -37.26 -18.74
N TYR A 511 -26.08 -38.59 -18.60
CA TYR A 511 -26.59 -39.60 -19.53
C TYR A 511 -26.13 -39.38 -20.99
N ALA A 512 -25.04 -38.65 -21.17
CA ALA A 512 -24.52 -38.24 -22.46
C ALA A 512 -23.32 -39.09 -22.92
N THR A 513 -22.82 -38.78 -24.12
CA THR A 513 -21.53 -39.26 -24.61
C THR A 513 -20.74 -38.06 -25.11
N CYS A 514 -19.53 -37.90 -24.59
CA CYS A 514 -18.60 -36.84 -24.93
C CYS A 514 -17.17 -37.41 -25.03
N ALA A 515 -16.21 -36.61 -25.50
CA ALA A 515 -14.83 -37.06 -25.69
C ALA A 515 -14.11 -37.31 -24.35
N PRO A 516 -13.08 -38.19 -24.33
CA PRO A 516 -12.13 -38.29 -23.22
C PRO A 516 -11.43 -36.96 -22.92
N LEU A 517 -11.18 -36.68 -21.63
CA LEU A 517 -10.59 -35.43 -21.17
C LEU A 517 -9.15 -35.19 -21.68
N TYR A 518 -8.82 -33.93 -21.93
CA TYR A 518 -7.50 -33.43 -22.35
C TYR A 518 -7.34 -31.97 -21.89
N SER A 519 -6.14 -31.53 -21.46
CA SER A 519 -5.99 -30.13 -21.04
C SER A 519 -5.91 -29.18 -22.24
N PHE A 520 -5.15 -29.51 -23.28
CA PHE A 520 -5.11 -28.71 -24.52
C PHE A 520 -4.99 -29.56 -25.78
N ARG A 521 -5.72 -29.17 -26.83
CA ARG A 521 -5.63 -29.70 -28.20
C ARG A 521 -5.70 -28.57 -29.23
N HIS A 522 -4.64 -28.42 -30.02
CA HIS A 522 -4.61 -27.62 -31.24
C HIS A 522 -5.39 -28.33 -32.37
N HIS A 523 -6.23 -27.58 -33.09
CA HIS A 523 -7.07 -28.13 -34.17
C HIS A 523 -6.75 -27.55 -35.56
N LEU A 524 -6.36 -26.28 -35.63
CA LEU A 524 -6.17 -25.55 -36.90
C LEU A 524 -5.05 -24.49 -36.79
N PRO A 525 -4.01 -24.55 -37.64
CA PRO A 525 -3.00 -23.49 -37.76
C PRO A 525 -3.56 -22.24 -38.44
N LEU A 526 -2.97 -21.08 -38.15
CA LEU A 526 -3.40 -19.76 -38.63
C LEU A 526 -3.51 -19.69 -40.17
N THR A 527 -4.76 -19.73 -40.66
CA THR A 527 -5.14 -19.82 -42.08
C THR A 527 -6.12 -18.72 -42.49
N GLY A 528 -6.14 -18.36 -43.78
CA GLY A 528 -7.18 -17.49 -44.36
C GLY A 528 -8.44 -18.24 -44.81
N ASP A 529 -8.45 -19.59 -44.81
CA ASP A 529 -9.64 -20.38 -45.16
C ASP A 529 -10.62 -20.42 -43.96
N VAL A 530 -11.54 -19.44 -43.91
CA VAL A 530 -12.58 -19.38 -42.87
C VAL A 530 -13.50 -20.59 -42.91
N ASP A 531 -13.81 -21.15 -44.09
CA ASP A 531 -14.60 -22.39 -44.17
C ASP A 531 -13.85 -23.56 -43.49
N GLN A 532 -12.50 -23.57 -43.49
CA GLN A 532 -11.70 -24.57 -42.77
C GLN A 532 -11.81 -24.39 -41.25
N PHE A 533 -11.87 -23.14 -40.77
CA PHE A 533 -12.21 -22.82 -39.38
C PHE A 533 -13.59 -23.35 -38.99
N VAL A 534 -14.65 -23.04 -39.76
CA VAL A 534 -16.01 -23.55 -39.50
C VAL A 534 -16.04 -25.07 -39.43
N ARG A 535 -15.41 -25.74 -40.42
CA ARG A 535 -15.32 -27.20 -40.48
C ARG A 535 -14.59 -27.80 -39.27
N LYS A 536 -13.58 -27.11 -38.71
CA LYS A 536 -12.81 -27.57 -37.55
C LYS A 536 -13.54 -27.34 -36.21
N VAL A 537 -14.15 -26.18 -36.00
CA VAL A 537 -14.97 -25.91 -34.81
C VAL A 537 -16.16 -26.87 -34.75
N ASN A 538 -16.92 -27.02 -35.85
CA ASN A 538 -18.09 -27.90 -35.88
C ASN A 538 -17.73 -29.36 -35.56
N ASN A 539 -16.66 -29.88 -36.19
CA ASN A 539 -16.17 -31.25 -36.01
C ASN A 539 -15.40 -31.48 -34.68
N SER A 540 -15.34 -30.50 -33.78
CA SER A 540 -14.72 -30.67 -32.46
C SER A 540 -15.74 -31.16 -31.44
N ASP A 541 -15.42 -32.28 -30.79
CA ASP A 541 -16.23 -32.87 -29.73
C ASP A 541 -16.00 -32.15 -28.39
N VAL A 542 -17.08 -31.96 -27.63
CA VAL A 542 -17.03 -31.52 -26.22
C VAL A 542 -16.56 -32.66 -25.30
N THR A 543 -16.08 -32.31 -24.12
CA THR A 543 -15.59 -33.19 -23.04
C THR A 543 -16.24 -32.78 -21.70
N GLY A 544 -15.80 -33.34 -20.57
CA GLY A 544 -16.14 -32.85 -19.23
C GLY A 544 -15.06 -33.18 -18.20
N ASN A 545 -15.04 -32.40 -17.13
CA ASN A 545 -14.20 -32.48 -15.93
C ASN A 545 -15.10 -32.66 -14.68
N VAL A 546 -14.55 -32.50 -13.47
CA VAL A 546 -15.23 -32.76 -12.18
C VAL A 546 -15.49 -31.48 -11.39
N ASP A 547 -14.52 -30.56 -11.42
CA ASP A 547 -14.56 -29.20 -10.88
C ASP A 547 -15.00 -28.18 -11.95
N ASN A 548 -15.10 -26.91 -11.55
CA ASN A 548 -15.44 -25.76 -12.41
C ASN A 548 -14.17 -24.92 -12.70
N LEU A 549 -13.03 -25.60 -12.83
CA LEU A 549 -11.68 -25.05 -12.95
C LEU A 549 -11.00 -25.69 -14.16
N GLU A 550 -10.49 -24.84 -15.05
CA GLU A 550 -10.01 -25.24 -16.36
C GLU A 550 -8.50 -25.05 -16.52
N GLY A 551 -7.89 -25.95 -17.27
CA GLY A 551 -6.50 -25.92 -17.68
C GLY A 551 -6.19 -24.94 -18.81
N GLY A 552 -7.03 -23.93 -19.05
CA GLY A 552 -6.89 -23.00 -20.19
C GLY A 552 -5.51 -22.34 -20.30
N LEU A 553 -4.81 -22.16 -19.18
CA LEU A 553 -3.44 -21.63 -19.15
C LEU A 553 -2.36 -22.59 -19.70
N ASP A 554 -2.55 -23.92 -19.65
CA ASP A 554 -1.72 -24.86 -20.43
C ASP A 554 -1.87 -24.54 -21.93
N GLY A 555 -3.10 -24.29 -22.37
CA GLY A 555 -3.44 -23.93 -23.75
C GLY A 555 -2.81 -22.61 -24.18
N VAL A 556 -2.83 -21.59 -23.32
CA VAL A 556 -2.16 -20.29 -23.57
C VAL A 556 -0.66 -20.49 -23.78
N ILE A 557 0.05 -21.21 -22.88
CA ILE A 557 1.49 -21.43 -23.06
C ILE A 557 1.77 -22.24 -24.32
N GLN A 558 1.11 -23.38 -24.52
CA GLN A 558 1.39 -24.23 -25.69
C GLN A 558 1.05 -23.51 -27.00
N ALA A 559 0.02 -22.67 -27.04
CA ALA A 559 -0.29 -21.84 -28.20
C ALA A 559 0.67 -20.66 -28.42
N ILE A 560 1.46 -20.23 -27.41
CA ILE A 560 2.56 -19.27 -27.60
C ILE A 560 3.82 -20.00 -28.08
N VAL A 561 4.30 -21.02 -27.36
CA VAL A 561 5.64 -21.61 -27.59
C VAL A 561 5.72 -22.58 -28.79
N CYS A 562 4.59 -22.97 -29.36
CA CYS A 562 4.54 -23.84 -30.55
C CYS A 562 4.45 -23.04 -31.87
N GLU A 563 5.26 -22.01 -32.05
CA GLU A 563 5.15 -21.06 -33.19
C GLU A 563 5.10 -21.76 -34.56
N ASP A 564 5.95 -22.77 -34.80
CA ASP A 564 5.98 -23.58 -36.04
C ASP A 564 4.66 -24.35 -36.31
N VAL A 565 3.92 -24.72 -35.25
CA VAL A 565 2.68 -25.51 -35.34
C VAL A 565 1.45 -24.62 -35.42
N ILE A 566 1.44 -23.52 -34.65
CA ILE A 566 0.34 -22.56 -34.63
C ILE A 566 0.38 -21.65 -35.88
N GLY A 567 1.58 -21.32 -36.36
CA GLY A 567 1.80 -20.53 -37.57
C GLY A 567 1.77 -19.01 -37.36
N TRP A 568 2.13 -18.53 -36.16
CA TRP A 568 2.18 -17.08 -35.86
C TRP A 568 3.07 -16.32 -36.84
N GLY A 569 2.62 -15.15 -37.27
CA GLY A 569 3.36 -14.27 -38.17
C GLY A 569 4.19 -13.25 -37.40
N HIS A 570 5.48 -13.17 -37.69
CA HIS A 570 6.39 -12.11 -37.20
C HIS A 570 5.90 -10.68 -37.52
N GLN A 571 5.02 -10.54 -38.52
CA GLN A 571 4.54 -9.26 -39.05
C GLN A 571 3.01 -9.18 -39.04
N ALA A 572 2.39 -9.77 -38.01
CA ALA A 572 0.97 -9.66 -37.73
C ALA A 572 0.73 -9.14 -36.30
N ARG A 573 -0.41 -8.49 -36.07
CA ARG A 573 -0.93 -8.25 -34.72
C ARG A 573 -1.43 -9.60 -34.20
N LYS A 574 -0.69 -10.20 -33.25
CA LYS A 574 -1.02 -11.48 -32.64
C LYS A 574 -2.08 -11.30 -31.54
N LEU A 575 -3.31 -11.73 -31.78
CA LEU A 575 -4.39 -11.78 -30.79
C LEU A 575 -4.70 -13.25 -30.42
N MET A 576 -4.74 -13.54 -29.13
CA MET A 576 -5.23 -14.81 -28.60
C MET A 576 -6.50 -14.54 -27.79
N LEU A 577 -7.61 -15.19 -28.15
CA LEU A 577 -8.88 -15.06 -27.43
C LEU A 577 -9.13 -16.36 -26.65
N LEU A 578 -9.23 -16.25 -25.32
CA LEU A 578 -9.55 -17.33 -24.40
C LEU A 578 -11.03 -17.22 -24.00
N ALA A 579 -11.86 -18.20 -24.36
CA ALA A 579 -13.31 -18.19 -24.11
C ALA A 579 -13.75 -19.31 -23.16
N THR A 580 -14.45 -18.97 -22.06
CA THR A 580 -14.92 -19.91 -21.02
C THR A 580 -15.98 -19.29 -20.08
N ASP A 581 -16.84 -20.11 -19.47
CA ASP A 581 -17.71 -19.77 -18.33
C ASP A 581 -17.15 -20.25 -16.96
N GLY A 582 -15.99 -20.92 -17.00
CA GLY A 582 -15.28 -21.49 -15.86
C GLY A 582 -14.21 -20.61 -15.24
N TYR A 583 -13.53 -21.18 -14.23
CA TYR A 583 -12.34 -20.60 -13.59
C TYR A 583 -11.05 -21.17 -14.21
N LEU A 584 -9.90 -20.62 -13.86
CA LEU A 584 -8.59 -21.12 -14.33
C LEU A 584 -7.79 -21.77 -13.19
N HIS A 585 -7.14 -22.89 -13.50
CA HIS A 585 -6.14 -23.50 -12.64
C HIS A 585 -4.77 -22.81 -12.73
N PHE A 586 -4.05 -22.75 -11.62
CA PHE A 586 -2.76 -22.06 -11.48
C PHE A 586 -1.62 -22.98 -11.01
N ALA A 587 -0.38 -22.53 -11.23
CA ALA A 587 0.83 -23.22 -10.74
C ALA A 587 0.75 -23.59 -9.25
N GLY A 588 0.97 -24.86 -8.96
CA GLY A 588 0.83 -25.48 -7.65
C GLY A 588 -0.38 -26.40 -7.51
N GLU A 589 -1.38 -26.30 -8.40
CA GLU A 589 -2.62 -27.06 -8.32
C GLU A 589 -2.57 -28.39 -9.07
N GLY A 590 -1.80 -28.50 -10.17
CA GLY A 590 -1.60 -29.76 -10.91
C GLY A 590 -0.93 -30.83 -10.06
N LYS A 591 -0.21 -30.40 -9.02
CA LYS A 591 0.33 -31.25 -7.95
C LYS A 591 -0.73 -32.09 -7.24
N LEU A 592 -1.99 -31.67 -7.20
CA LEU A 592 -3.10 -32.47 -6.65
C LEU A 592 -3.32 -33.76 -7.46
N GLY A 593 -3.12 -33.71 -8.78
CA GLY A 593 -3.15 -34.87 -9.66
C GLY A 593 -1.79 -35.54 -9.91
N GLY A 594 -0.72 -35.07 -9.27
CA GLY A 594 0.64 -35.59 -9.44
C GLY A 594 1.45 -34.96 -10.58
N ALA A 595 0.91 -33.96 -11.28
CA ALA A 595 1.66 -33.16 -12.25
C ALA A 595 2.53 -32.14 -11.48
N VAL A 596 3.81 -32.48 -11.26
CA VAL A 596 4.71 -31.76 -10.34
C VAL A 596 5.87 -31.03 -11.01
N ASN A 597 6.07 -31.21 -12.32
CA ASN A 597 7.15 -30.54 -13.03
C ASN A 597 6.73 -29.10 -13.36
N ARG A 598 7.60 -28.12 -13.05
CA ARG A 598 7.39 -26.74 -13.50
C ARG A 598 7.51 -26.67 -15.03
N GLN A 599 6.61 -25.91 -15.66
CA GLN A 599 6.63 -25.62 -17.10
C GLN A 599 8.03 -25.20 -17.58
N ASP A 600 8.49 -25.76 -18.70
CA ASP A 600 9.84 -25.52 -19.25
C ASP A 600 9.84 -24.68 -20.54
N PHE A 601 8.68 -24.13 -20.90
CA PHE A 601 8.44 -23.23 -22.02
C PHE A 601 8.84 -23.80 -23.40
N LYS A 602 8.60 -25.10 -23.59
CA LYS A 602 8.77 -25.78 -24.89
C LYS A 602 7.46 -26.28 -25.45
N CYS A 603 7.44 -26.45 -26.77
CA CYS A 603 6.34 -27.08 -27.46
C CYS A 603 6.33 -28.60 -27.20
N HIS A 604 5.20 -29.11 -26.69
CA HIS A 604 4.98 -30.51 -26.31
C HIS A 604 3.72 -31.10 -26.97
N LEU A 605 3.27 -30.50 -28.07
CA LEU A 605 2.17 -31.00 -28.87
C LEU A 605 2.60 -32.24 -29.66
N ASP A 606 1.74 -33.26 -29.66
CA ASP A 606 1.96 -34.45 -30.47
C ASP A 606 1.53 -34.24 -31.94
N LYS A 607 1.70 -35.29 -32.75
CA LYS A 607 1.27 -35.33 -34.16
C LYS A 607 -0.25 -35.20 -34.39
N HIS A 608 -1.05 -35.21 -33.32
CA HIS A 608 -2.50 -35.00 -33.33
C HIS A 608 -2.89 -33.62 -32.77
N GLY A 609 -1.90 -32.78 -32.42
CA GLY A 609 -2.09 -31.44 -31.84
C GLY A 609 -2.39 -31.45 -30.34
N GLN A 610 -2.32 -32.59 -29.65
CA GLN A 610 -2.65 -32.67 -28.23
C GLN A 610 -1.42 -32.45 -27.34
N TYR A 611 -1.57 -31.70 -26.24
CA TYR A 611 -0.49 -31.53 -25.26
C TYR A 611 -0.18 -32.86 -24.56
N SER A 612 0.94 -33.47 -24.95
CA SER A 612 1.29 -34.84 -24.57
C SER A 612 1.77 -34.97 -23.12
N LEU A 613 2.49 -33.97 -22.60
CA LEU A 613 3.09 -33.98 -21.26
C LEU A 613 2.22 -33.29 -20.19
N ALA A 614 0.95 -33.01 -20.50
CA ALA A 614 -0.04 -32.40 -19.59
C ALA A 614 -0.20 -33.13 -18.24
N LYS A 615 0.18 -34.42 -18.18
CA LYS A 615 0.13 -35.24 -16.96
C LYS A 615 1.37 -35.13 -16.06
N GLU A 616 2.48 -34.59 -16.58
CA GLU A 616 3.76 -34.49 -15.87
C GLU A 616 4.01 -33.07 -15.38
N TYR A 617 3.62 -32.08 -16.19
CA TYR A 617 3.83 -30.66 -15.93
C TYR A 617 2.60 -30.00 -15.29
N ASP A 618 2.86 -29.25 -14.22
CA ASP A 618 1.90 -28.41 -13.49
C ASP A 618 1.37 -27.26 -14.39
N TYR A 619 0.32 -26.58 -13.98
CA TYR A 619 -0.15 -25.36 -14.65
C TYR A 619 0.90 -24.24 -14.53
N PRO A 620 0.91 -23.24 -15.42
CA PRO A 620 1.82 -22.10 -15.32
C PRO A 620 1.37 -21.05 -14.29
N SER A 621 2.29 -20.16 -13.94
CA SER A 621 2.02 -18.97 -13.13
C SER A 621 1.83 -17.72 -14.01
N LEU A 622 1.07 -16.74 -13.51
CA LEU A 622 0.82 -15.48 -14.23
C LEU A 622 2.11 -14.70 -14.58
N ALA A 623 3.17 -14.81 -13.79
CA ALA A 623 4.45 -14.19 -14.09
C ALA A 623 5.15 -14.80 -15.32
N GLU A 624 4.95 -16.09 -15.56
CA GLU A 624 5.49 -16.81 -16.72
C GLU A 624 4.68 -16.52 -17.98
N ILE A 625 3.34 -16.45 -17.85
CA ILE A 625 2.43 -16.03 -18.93
C ILE A 625 2.72 -14.57 -19.33
N SER A 626 2.77 -13.64 -18.36
CA SER A 626 3.08 -12.22 -18.63
C SER A 626 4.39 -12.09 -19.41
N ARG A 627 5.44 -12.81 -18.98
CA ARG A 627 6.69 -12.85 -19.71
C ARG A 627 6.53 -13.39 -21.13
N LEU A 628 5.89 -14.55 -21.33
CA LEU A 628 5.73 -15.12 -22.68
C LEU A 628 4.89 -14.24 -23.62
N LEU A 629 3.86 -13.57 -23.10
CA LEU A 629 3.06 -12.60 -23.87
C LEU A 629 3.90 -11.37 -24.28
N HIS A 630 4.82 -10.90 -23.42
CA HIS A 630 5.78 -9.85 -23.78
C HIS A 630 6.86 -10.34 -24.76
N ASP A 631 7.53 -11.47 -24.47
CA ASP A 631 8.62 -12.07 -25.25
C ASP A 631 8.16 -12.39 -26.70
N HIS A 632 6.96 -12.97 -26.88
CA HIS A 632 6.40 -13.33 -28.20
C HIS A 632 5.40 -12.30 -28.76
N LYS A 633 5.27 -11.13 -28.14
CA LYS A 633 4.36 -10.01 -28.48
C LYS A 633 2.85 -10.37 -28.59
N VAL A 634 2.40 -11.53 -28.14
CA VAL A 634 0.97 -11.94 -28.16
C VAL A 634 0.14 -11.08 -27.20
N ASN A 635 -1.03 -10.61 -27.64
CA ASN A 635 -2.02 -9.95 -26.79
C ASN A 635 -3.15 -10.93 -26.46
N LEU A 636 -3.47 -11.10 -25.17
CA LEU A 636 -4.47 -12.05 -24.65
C LEU A 636 -5.79 -11.36 -24.32
N ILE A 637 -6.91 -11.94 -24.73
CA ILE A 637 -8.26 -11.46 -24.47
C ILE A 637 -9.03 -12.56 -23.72
N PHE A 638 -9.38 -12.32 -22.47
CA PHE A 638 -10.31 -13.15 -21.70
C PHE A 638 -11.75 -12.77 -22.07
N ALA A 639 -12.43 -13.64 -22.81
CA ALA A 639 -13.85 -13.52 -23.12
C ALA A 639 -14.62 -14.43 -22.15
N VAL A 640 -15.18 -13.86 -21.08
CA VAL A 640 -15.72 -14.63 -19.94
C VAL A 640 -17.10 -14.14 -19.55
N THR A 641 -17.92 -15.01 -18.97
CA THR A 641 -19.27 -14.65 -18.53
C THR A 641 -19.24 -13.58 -17.42
N GLU A 642 -20.30 -12.78 -17.34
CA GLU A 642 -20.37 -11.63 -16.42
C GLU A 642 -20.19 -12.02 -14.94
N ASP A 643 -20.58 -13.24 -14.55
CA ASP A 643 -20.40 -13.76 -13.19
C ASP A 643 -18.97 -14.22 -12.86
N ARG A 644 -18.06 -14.22 -13.84
CA ARG A 644 -16.61 -14.45 -13.67
C ARG A 644 -15.77 -13.18 -13.81
N ARG A 645 -16.35 -12.09 -14.35
CA ARG A 645 -15.62 -10.91 -14.84
C ARG A 645 -14.61 -10.33 -13.83
N GLU A 646 -15.03 -10.09 -12.58
CA GLU A 646 -14.20 -9.46 -11.54
C GLU A 646 -12.90 -10.23 -11.28
N GLU A 647 -12.95 -11.57 -11.30
CA GLU A 647 -11.77 -12.41 -11.03
C GLU A 647 -10.77 -12.37 -12.20
N TYR A 648 -11.27 -12.32 -13.44
CA TYR A 648 -10.42 -12.16 -14.63
C TYR A 648 -9.86 -10.73 -14.76
N GLU A 649 -10.54 -9.70 -14.27
CA GLU A 649 -10.00 -8.33 -14.23
C GLU A 649 -8.78 -8.26 -13.31
N LEU A 650 -8.84 -8.89 -12.13
CA LEU A 650 -7.69 -9.02 -11.23
C LEU A 650 -6.52 -9.81 -11.85
N ILE A 651 -6.80 -10.84 -12.67
CA ILE A 651 -5.77 -11.55 -13.45
C ILE A 651 -5.17 -10.64 -14.53
N SER A 652 -6.00 -9.86 -15.22
CA SER A 652 -5.58 -8.95 -16.29
C SER A 652 -4.67 -7.84 -15.79
N ASP A 653 -4.96 -7.25 -14.63
CA ASP A 653 -4.12 -6.23 -13.99
C ASP A 653 -2.69 -6.76 -13.69
N LEU A 654 -2.58 -8.03 -13.28
CA LEU A 654 -1.28 -8.69 -13.04
C LEU A 654 -0.52 -9.00 -14.34
N LEU A 655 -1.23 -9.27 -15.43
CA LEU A 655 -0.66 -9.48 -16.77
C LEU A 655 -0.38 -8.17 -17.52
N LYS A 656 -0.81 -7.01 -16.98
CA LYS A 656 -0.58 -5.65 -17.47
C LYS A 656 -1.12 -5.42 -18.91
N GLU A 657 -0.44 -4.56 -19.66
CA GLU A 657 -0.71 -4.16 -21.05
C GLU A 657 -1.06 -5.31 -22.01
N LYS A 658 -0.60 -6.54 -21.73
CA LYS A 658 -0.77 -7.71 -22.61
C LYS A 658 -2.05 -8.53 -22.40
N ALA A 659 -2.86 -8.26 -21.38
CA ALA A 659 -4.15 -8.92 -21.18
C ALA A 659 -5.32 -7.93 -21.15
N ARG A 660 -6.53 -8.37 -21.54
CA ARG A 660 -7.81 -7.66 -21.39
C ARG A 660 -8.94 -8.61 -21.03
N VAL A 661 -10.06 -8.06 -20.54
CA VAL A 661 -11.28 -8.80 -20.18
C VAL A 661 -12.49 -8.21 -20.88
N ALA A 662 -13.30 -9.07 -21.48
CA ALA A 662 -14.55 -8.72 -22.13
C ALA A 662 -15.67 -9.67 -21.69
N THR A 663 -16.87 -9.12 -21.47
CA THR A 663 -18.05 -9.90 -21.08
C THR A 663 -18.57 -10.70 -22.27
N LEU A 664 -18.48 -12.02 -22.19
CA LEU A 664 -19.10 -12.97 -23.09
C LEU A 664 -20.57 -13.16 -22.68
N ALA A 665 -21.48 -13.07 -23.66
CA ALA A 665 -22.86 -13.52 -23.46
C ALA A 665 -22.89 -15.03 -23.22
N ALA A 666 -23.84 -15.54 -22.43
CA ALA A 666 -23.98 -16.97 -22.09
C ALA A 666 -24.50 -17.86 -23.25
N ASN A 667 -24.04 -17.56 -24.47
CA ASN A 667 -24.18 -18.30 -25.71
C ASN A 667 -23.20 -17.77 -26.79
N SER A 668 -22.16 -17.03 -26.40
CA SER A 668 -21.16 -16.37 -27.26
C SER A 668 -21.71 -15.44 -28.35
N SER A 669 -22.98 -15.00 -28.29
CA SER A 669 -23.61 -14.26 -29.39
C SER A 669 -22.98 -12.90 -29.71
N ASN A 670 -22.28 -12.28 -28.77
CA ASN A 670 -21.57 -11.00 -28.91
C ASN A 670 -20.06 -11.13 -29.21
N ILE A 671 -19.55 -12.35 -29.45
CA ILE A 671 -18.10 -12.61 -29.62
C ILE A 671 -17.42 -11.74 -30.70
N LEU A 672 -18.16 -11.31 -31.72
CA LEU A 672 -17.65 -10.44 -32.78
C LEU A 672 -17.44 -9.00 -32.31
N GLU A 673 -18.33 -8.49 -31.46
CA GLU A 673 -18.25 -7.17 -30.84
C GLU A 673 -17.07 -7.10 -29.86
N ILE A 674 -16.77 -8.21 -29.18
CA ILE A 674 -15.57 -8.38 -28.33
C ILE A 674 -14.29 -8.25 -29.17
N ILE A 675 -14.20 -8.96 -30.30
CA ILE A 675 -13.04 -8.94 -31.18
C ILE A 675 -12.85 -7.54 -31.81
N GLU A 676 -13.94 -6.91 -32.25
CA GLU A 676 -13.96 -5.54 -32.78
C GLU A 676 -13.45 -4.52 -31.75
N SER A 677 -14.01 -4.54 -30.54
CA SER A 677 -13.62 -3.64 -29.46
C SER A 677 -12.16 -3.82 -29.05
N ALA A 678 -11.70 -5.07 -28.88
CA ALA A 678 -10.32 -5.36 -28.50
C ALA A 678 -9.30 -5.00 -29.59
N TYR A 679 -9.63 -5.22 -30.87
CA TYR A 679 -8.80 -4.75 -31.98
C TYR A 679 -8.68 -3.22 -31.99
N HIS A 680 -9.80 -2.51 -31.84
CA HIS A 680 -9.79 -1.05 -31.79
C HIS A 680 -9.03 -0.51 -30.56
N GLU A 681 -9.12 -1.13 -29.39
CA GLU A 681 -8.34 -0.71 -28.21
C GLU A 681 -6.82 -0.85 -28.47
N ILE A 682 -6.40 -1.97 -29.06
CA ILE A 682 -4.98 -2.27 -29.37
C ILE A 682 -4.43 -1.41 -30.52
N VAL A 683 -5.28 -0.90 -31.42
CA VAL A 683 -4.87 0.05 -32.47
C VAL A 683 -4.92 1.50 -31.98
N THR A 684 -5.80 1.83 -31.05
CA THR A 684 -5.95 3.19 -30.49
C THR A 684 -5.05 3.49 -29.29
N LYS A 685 -4.21 2.55 -28.85
CA LYS A 685 -3.15 2.76 -27.84
C LYS A 685 -1.76 2.44 -28.38
N LEU A 686 -0.79 3.28 -28.02
CA LEU A 686 0.65 3.07 -28.21
C LEU A 686 1.32 2.97 -26.82
N VAL A 687 2.23 2.01 -26.64
CA VAL A 687 3.06 1.90 -25.43
C VAL A 687 4.51 1.64 -25.82
N LEU A 688 5.37 2.64 -25.66
CA LEU A 688 6.80 2.49 -25.89
C LEU A 688 7.45 1.81 -24.69
N ARG A 689 8.27 0.79 -24.96
CA ARG A 689 9.12 0.10 -23.98
C ARG A 689 10.54 -0.01 -24.52
N ASP A 690 11.50 -0.16 -23.63
CA ASP A 690 12.90 -0.43 -23.97
C ASP A 690 13.54 -1.44 -23.01
N ASN A 691 14.69 -1.96 -23.42
CA ASN A 691 15.49 -2.91 -22.64
C ASN A 691 16.74 -2.27 -22.00
N SER A 692 16.75 -0.95 -21.76
CA SER A 692 17.89 -0.28 -21.11
C SER A 692 18.06 -0.72 -19.65
N THR A 693 19.30 -0.65 -19.17
CA THR A 693 19.67 -1.04 -17.80
C THR A 693 20.67 -0.06 -17.20
N ASN A 694 20.63 0.10 -15.87
CA ASN A 694 21.61 0.88 -15.12
C ASN A 694 23.05 0.51 -15.55
N PRO A 695 23.92 1.49 -15.86
CA PRO A 695 23.81 2.91 -15.52
C PRO A 695 23.14 3.81 -16.57
N LEU A 696 22.64 3.28 -17.69
CA LEU A 696 21.93 4.06 -18.70
C LEU A 696 20.46 4.24 -18.26
N LYS A 697 19.95 5.48 -18.33
CA LYS A 697 18.55 5.81 -18.07
C LYS A 697 17.93 6.57 -19.24
N MET A 698 16.75 6.11 -19.67
CA MET A 698 15.94 6.72 -20.73
C MET A 698 14.64 7.30 -20.17
N GLU A 699 14.20 8.44 -20.72
CA GLU A 699 12.96 9.15 -20.36
C GLU A 699 12.21 9.58 -21.63
N TYR A 700 10.88 9.44 -21.67
CA TYR A 700 10.06 9.65 -22.87
C TYR A 700 9.11 10.83 -22.69
N PHE A 701 9.18 11.81 -23.59
CA PHE A 701 8.43 13.07 -23.47
C PHE A 701 7.52 13.29 -24.68
N SER A 702 6.19 13.38 -24.47
CA SER A 702 5.21 13.60 -25.54
C SER A 702 3.99 14.41 -25.08
N ASN A 703 3.24 14.97 -26.03
CA ASN A 703 1.89 15.52 -25.86
C ASN A 703 0.80 14.60 -26.46
N CYS A 704 1.17 13.41 -26.96
CA CYS A 704 0.29 12.49 -27.68
C CYS A 704 -0.46 13.13 -28.87
N GLY A 705 0.18 14.05 -29.60
CA GLY A 705 -0.40 14.67 -30.80
C GLY A 705 -1.56 15.64 -30.49
N ARG A 706 -1.56 16.25 -29.30
CA ARG A 706 -2.54 17.25 -28.84
C ARG A 706 -1.83 18.58 -28.60
N ASP A 707 -1.97 19.51 -29.53
CA ASP A 707 -1.23 20.80 -29.50
C ASP A 707 -1.57 21.67 -28.29
N ASP A 708 -2.78 21.53 -27.74
CA ASP A 708 -3.23 22.22 -26.52
C ASP A 708 -2.57 21.71 -25.21
N VAL A 709 -1.82 20.60 -25.27
CA VAL A 709 -1.26 19.91 -24.11
C VAL A 709 0.27 20.07 -24.08
N PRO A 710 0.88 20.51 -22.96
CA PRO A 710 2.33 20.58 -22.84
C PRO A 710 2.96 19.18 -22.91
N ILE A 711 4.17 19.10 -23.47
CA ILE A 711 4.95 17.87 -23.52
C ILE A 711 5.30 17.41 -22.10
N VAL A 712 4.85 16.21 -21.72
CA VAL A 712 5.05 15.59 -20.39
C VAL A 712 5.82 14.28 -20.48
N ASN A 713 6.45 13.85 -19.38
CA ASN A 713 7.11 12.55 -19.31
C ASN A 713 6.06 11.42 -19.31
N LYS A 714 5.84 10.79 -20.47
CA LYS A 714 4.89 9.69 -20.70
C LYS A 714 5.34 8.88 -21.93
N ALA A 715 5.49 7.56 -21.76
CA ALA A 715 5.82 6.62 -22.84
C ALA A 715 4.58 6.00 -23.53
N GLU A 716 3.38 6.36 -23.08
CA GLU A 716 2.10 5.76 -23.49
C GLU A 716 1.18 6.84 -24.08
N CYS A 717 0.47 6.54 -25.16
CA CYS A 717 -0.49 7.47 -25.77
C CYS A 717 -1.79 6.79 -26.17
N ASP A 718 -2.91 7.45 -25.85
CA ASP A 718 -4.26 6.89 -25.88
C ASP A 718 -5.15 7.74 -26.81
N GLY A 719 -5.95 7.08 -27.66
CA GLY A 719 -6.72 7.72 -28.72
C GLY A 719 -5.92 7.92 -30.02
N ILE A 720 -4.98 7.01 -30.32
CA ILE A 720 -4.22 6.97 -31.57
C ILE A 720 -5.18 6.86 -32.78
N GLN A 721 -4.96 7.70 -33.79
CA GLN A 721 -5.76 7.78 -35.01
C GLN A 721 -4.95 7.31 -36.23
N GLU A 722 -5.63 6.63 -37.16
CA GLU A 722 -5.02 6.08 -38.36
C GLU A 722 -4.45 7.19 -39.27
N GLY A 723 -3.14 7.18 -39.50
CA GLY A 723 -2.45 8.16 -40.34
C GLY A 723 -2.03 9.46 -39.64
N GLN A 724 -2.41 9.70 -38.38
CA GLN A 724 -1.80 10.74 -37.56
C GLN A 724 -0.37 10.32 -37.15
N VAL A 725 0.56 11.28 -37.13
CA VAL A 725 1.93 11.09 -36.63
C VAL A 725 2.01 11.59 -35.18
N TYR A 726 2.68 10.82 -34.33
CA TYR A 726 2.87 11.08 -32.91
C TYR A 726 4.35 11.25 -32.59
N GLU A 727 4.72 12.37 -31.99
CA GLU A 727 6.11 12.69 -31.66
C GLU A 727 6.45 12.41 -30.19
N PHE A 728 7.63 11.84 -29.97
CA PHE A 728 8.22 11.59 -28.67
C PHE A 728 9.67 12.10 -28.68
N LYS A 729 10.00 12.98 -27.74
CA LYS A 729 11.38 13.30 -27.39
C LYS A 729 11.90 12.22 -26.44
N VAL A 730 12.90 11.45 -26.86
CA VAL A 730 13.57 10.45 -26.02
C VAL A 730 14.84 11.07 -25.46
N VAL A 731 15.00 11.04 -24.14
CA VAL A 731 16.12 11.66 -23.42
C VAL A 731 16.98 10.58 -22.80
N PHE A 732 18.24 10.50 -23.23
CA PHE A 732 19.26 9.62 -22.69
C PHE A 732 20.03 10.35 -21.59
N SER A 733 20.28 9.67 -20.46
CA SER A 733 21.00 10.24 -19.31
C SER A 733 21.79 9.17 -18.55
N MET A 734 22.88 9.59 -17.89
CA MET A 734 23.80 8.71 -17.18
C MET A 734 24.63 9.48 -16.15
N GLU A 735 24.85 8.90 -14.97
CA GLU A 735 25.46 9.60 -13.82
C GLU A 735 26.98 9.39 -13.67
N SER A 736 27.51 8.20 -13.93
CA SER A 736 28.94 7.88 -13.76
C SER A 736 29.41 6.73 -14.66
N CYS A 737 30.68 6.73 -15.09
CA CYS A 737 31.20 5.69 -15.98
C CYS A 737 31.24 4.31 -15.32
N PRO A 738 30.89 3.23 -16.04
CA PRO A 738 30.98 1.87 -15.50
C PRO A 738 32.43 1.41 -15.52
N ARG A 739 32.93 0.89 -14.40
CA ARG A 739 34.31 0.34 -14.27
C ARG A 739 34.63 -0.82 -15.23
N ASN A 740 33.63 -1.40 -15.88
CA ASN A 740 33.80 -2.43 -16.90
C ASN A 740 33.62 -1.80 -18.29
N GLU A 741 34.72 -1.73 -19.05
CA GLU A 741 34.75 -1.23 -20.44
C GLU A 741 33.75 -1.94 -21.36
N SER A 742 33.38 -3.19 -21.07
CA SER A 742 32.37 -3.91 -21.88
C SER A 742 30.97 -3.30 -21.79
N LEU A 743 30.72 -2.39 -20.84
CA LEU A 743 29.47 -1.64 -20.68
C LEU A 743 29.56 -0.24 -21.32
N TRP A 744 30.71 0.13 -21.92
CA TRP A 744 30.88 1.41 -22.62
C TRP A 744 30.24 1.41 -24.01
N LYS A 745 29.82 0.24 -24.52
CA LYS A 745 29.05 0.10 -25.76
C LYS A 745 27.83 -0.78 -25.47
N GLN A 746 26.65 -0.21 -25.65
CA GLN A 746 25.37 -0.85 -25.37
C GLN A 746 24.46 -0.73 -26.59
N THR A 747 23.62 -1.74 -26.81
CA THR A 747 22.59 -1.72 -27.85
C THR A 747 21.25 -1.83 -27.15
N VAL A 748 20.51 -0.72 -27.09
CA VAL A 748 19.15 -0.68 -26.58
C VAL A 748 18.18 -0.86 -27.75
N VAL A 749 17.12 -1.62 -27.54
CA VAL A 749 15.97 -1.70 -28.45
C VAL A 749 14.83 -0.93 -27.81
N ILE A 750 14.20 -0.03 -28.57
CA ILE A 750 12.91 0.59 -28.23
C ILE A 750 11.85 -0.04 -29.13
N ASP A 751 10.74 -0.52 -28.56
CA ASP A 751 9.64 -1.12 -29.31
C ASP A 751 8.27 -0.58 -28.89
N ASP A 752 7.25 -0.81 -29.74
CA ASP A 752 5.84 -0.69 -29.34
C ASP A 752 5.38 -2.03 -28.75
N ALA A 753 5.14 -2.03 -27.44
CA ALA A 753 4.80 -3.23 -26.68
C ALA A 753 3.46 -3.87 -27.10
N LEU A 754 2.55 -3.13 -27.75
CA LEU A 754 1.25 -3.64 -28.20
C LEU A 754 1.27 -4.16 -29.65
N ALA A 755 2.26 -3.74 -30.44
CA ALA A 755 2.43 -4.14 -31.83
C ALA A 755 3.27 -5.43 -32.02
N SER A 756 3.57 -5.71 -33.28
CA SER A 756 4.38 -6.82 -33.77
C SER A 756 5.89 -6.58 -33.61
N GLU A 757 6.66 -7.67 -33.74
CA GLU A 757 8.14 -7.70 -33.80
C GLU A 757 8.75 -6.82 -34.92
N ALA A 758 7.94 -6.31 -35.84
CA ALA A 758 8.41 -5.44 -36.94
C ALA A 758 8.65 -3.97 -36.54
N SER A 759 8.20 -3.55 -35.35
CA SER A 759 8.23 -2.16 -34.88
C SER A 759 9.31 -1.92 -33.82
N GLU A 760 10.58 -1.91 -34.24
CA GLU A 760 11.74 -1.71 -33.36
C GLU A 760 12.66 -0.56 -33.80
N ILE A 761 13.33 0.08 -32.83
CA ILE A 761 14.40 1.08 -33.03
C ILE A 761 15.65 0.60 -32.30
N ILE A 762 16.76 0.46 -33.04
CA ILE A 762 18.05 0.06 -32.48
C ILE A 762 18.87 1.31 -32.13
N VAL A 763 19.18 1.48 -30.84
CA VAL A 763 20.01 2.59 -30.33
C VAL A 763 21.36 2.07 -29.86
N GLU A 764 22.43 2.42 -30.59
CA GLU A 764 23.81 2.11 -30.25
C GLU A 764 24.43 3.23 -29.41
N VAL A 765 24.45 3.01 -28.10
CA VAL A 765 25.01 3.96 -27.14
C VAL A 765 26.50 3.68 -26.93
N GLU A 766 27.35 4.65 -27.26
CA GLU A 766 28.78 4.64 -26.90
C GLU A 766 29.03 5.67 -25.80
N LEU A 767 29.69 5.24 -24.72
CA LEU A 767 29.98 6.08 -23.56
C LEU A 767 31.35 6.75 -23.70
N LEU A 768 31.35 8.08 -23.56
CA LEU A 768 32.55 8.92 -23.62
C LEU A 768 33.25 8.96 -22.25
N CYS A 769 33.79 7.82 -21.84
CA CYS A 769 34.62 7.63 -20.65
C CYS A 769 36.11 7.83 -20.96
N GLY A 770 36.94 8.07 -19.93
CA GLY A 770 38.40 8.21 -20.08
C GLY A 770 38.90 9.56 -20.60
N CYS A 771 40.22 9.69 -20.68
CA CYS A 771 40.92 10.89 -21.16
C CYS A 771 41.89 10.55 -22.31
N ASN A 772 41.80 11.29 -23.42
CA ASN A 772 42.53 11.01 -24.66
C ASN A 772 43.98 11.56 -24.62
N CYS A 773 44.79 11.02 -23.73
CA CYS A 773 46.24 11.22 -23.69
C CYS A 773 46.95 10.13 -24.52
N LYS A 774 48.20 10.40 -24.90
CA LYS A 774 49.13 9.36 -25.38
C LYS A 774 50.25 9.24 -24.37
N ASP A 775 50.37 8.07 -23.77
CA ASP A 775 51.51 7.77 -22.90
C ASP A 775 52.80 7.87 -23.72
N GLN A 776 53.77 8.60 -23.17
CA GLN A 776 55.10 8.73 -23.73
C GLN A 776 56.13 8.43 -22.64
N GLU A 777 57.17 7.69 -23.00
CA GLU A 777 58.37 7.54 -22.18
C GLU A 777 58.95 8.95 -21.92
N SER A 778 58.84 9.42 -20.68
CA SER A 778 59.28 10.77 -20.30
C SER A 778 60.57 10.68 -19.48
N SER A 779 61.49 11.62 -19.69
CA SER A 779 62.75 11.67 -18.92
C SER A 779 62.60 12.21 -17.50
N HIS A 780 61.37 12.42 -17.02
CA HIS A 780 61.08 12.91 -15.66
C HIS A 780 60.47 11.84 -14.74
N CYS A 781 59.84 10.79 -15.28
CA CYS A 781 59.46 9.61 -14.50
C CYS A 781 60.63 8.62 -14.52
N LYS A 782 61.29 8.36 -13.39
CA LYS A 782 62.50 7.50 -13.37
C LYS A 782 62.18 6.01 -13.52
N ASN A 783 61.12 5.57 -12.85
CA ASN A 783 60.63 4.19 -12.80
C ASN A 783 59.09 4.22 -12.92
N GLY A 784 58.59 4.55 -14.11
CA GLY A 784 57.16 4.68 -14.38
C GLY A 784 56.86 5.39 -15.70
N VAL A 785 55.57 5.44 -16.07
CA VAL A 785 55.08 6.08 -17.30
C VAL A 785 54.41 7.42 -17.04
N ASN A 786 54.46 8.34 -18.01
CA ASN A 786 53.80 9.64 -17.92
C ASN A 786 52.36 9.59 -18.45
N GLU A 787 51.40 9.54 -17.54
CA GLU A 787 49.96 9.52 -17.81
C GLU A 787 49.41 10.95 -17.64
N CYS A 788 49.11 11.61 -18.75
CA CYS A 788 48.55 12.97 -18.78
C CYS A 788 49.31 14.04 -17.94
N GLY A 789 50.64 13.95 -17.82
CA GLY A 789 51.45 14.92 -17.06
C GLY A 789 51.67 14.56 -15.59
N ILE A 790 51.40 13.32 -15.20
CA ILE A 790 51.69 12.74 -13.88
C ILE A 790 52.43 11.41 -14.08
N CYS A 791 53.40 11.10 -13.22
CA CYS A 791 54.09 9.81 -13.24
C CYS A 791 53.27 8.71 -12.56
N LYS A 792 52.93 7.67 -13.31
CA LYS A 792 52.37 6.40 -12.84
C LYS A 792 53.52 5.43 -12.61
N CYS A 793 53.90 5.24 -11.36
CA CYS A 793 55.11 4.50 -10.99
C CYS A 793 55.01 2.98 -11.19
N ASP A 794 56.14 2.35 -11.49
CA ASP A 794 56.28 0.90 -11.53
C ASP A 794 56.20 0.30 -10.10
N PRO A 795 55.71 -0.94 -9.93
CA PRO A 795 55.55 -1.55 -8.61
C PRO A 795 56.84 -1.59 -7.78
N GLY A 796 56.81 -1.02 -6.57
CA GLY A 796 57.95 -0.88 -5.66
C GLY A 796 58.66 0.49 -5.72
N TRP A 797 58.17 1.42 -6.56
CA TRP A 797 58.65 2.80 -6.66
C TRP A 797 57.52 3.80 -6.41
N SER A 798 57.85 4.91 -5.74
CA SER A 798 56.87 5.95 -5.39
C SER A 798 57.46 7.37 -5.35
N GLY A 799 56.60 8.37 -5.17
CA GLY A 799 56.94 9.81 -5.23
C GLY A 799 56.70 10.45 -6.60
N GLU A 800 56.68 11.79 -6.66
CA GLU A 800 56.27 12.55 -7.85
C GLU A 800 57.11 12.28 -9.12
N THR A 801 58.34 11.76 -8.98
CA THR A 801 59.20 11.35 -10.10
C THR A 801 59.55 9.86 -10.09
N CYS A 802 58.82 9.05 -9.30
CA CYS A 802 59.04 7.62 -9.09
C CYS A 802 60.48 7.30 -8.66
N ASP A 803 60.98 8.07 -7.69
CA ASP A 803 62.36 8.07 -7.26
C ASP A 803 62.61 7.61 -5.82
N CYS A 804 61.56 7.25 -5.09
CA CYS A 804 61.67 6.53 -3.84
C CYS A 804 61.74 5.01 -4.08
N ASP A 805 62.76 4.36 -3.50
CA ASP A 805 62.92 2.90 -3.44
C ASP A 805 62.33 2.38 -2.11
N GLU A 806 61.32 1.53 -2.19
CA GLU A 806 60.57 1.05 -1.02
C GLU A 806 61.30 -0.04 -0.23
N SER A 807 62.42 -0.58 -0.73
CA SER A 807 63.19 -1.65 -0.07
C SER A 807 63.85 -1.24 1.25
N SER A 808 64.12 0.07 1.44
CA SER A 808 64.87 0.61 2.59
C SER A 808 64.02 0.86 3.85
N TRP A 809 63.15 -0.10 4.19
CA TRP A 809 62.00 0.07 5.09
C TRP A 809 62.30 0.64 6.48
N ILE A 810 63.41 0.30 7.14
CA ILE A 810 63.65 0.68 8.55
C ILE A 810 63.90 2.18 8.72
N ILE A 811 64.76 2.77 7.88
CA ILE A 811 65.24 4.16 8.06
C ILE A 811 64.13 5.16 7.73
N ASN A 812 63.32 4.87 6.72
CA ASN A 812 62.15 5.66 6.37
C ASN A 812 61.10 5.60 7.49
N ARG A 813 60.72 4.38 7.91
CA ARG A 813 59.68 4.12 8.91
C ARG A 813 59.89 4.82 10.26
N LEU A 814 61.14 5.02 10.68
CA LEU A 814 61.47 5.74 11.92
C LEU A 814 61.27 7.25 11.85
N GLN A 815 61.27 7.86 10.66
CA GLN A 815 61.03 9.30 10.48
C GLN A 815 59.54 9.65 10.45
N CYS A 816 58.68 8.63 10.38
CA CYS A 816 57.23 8.73 10.21
C CYS A 816 56.43 8.44 11.49
N ILE A 817 57.05 8.42 12.67
CA ILE A 817 56.39 8.12 13.95
C ILE A 817 56.45 9.35 14.86
N ALA A 818 55.31 9.77 15.39
CA ALA A 818 55.21 10.91 16.30
C ALA A 818 55.82 10.60 17.68
N PHE A 819 56.40 11.60 18.33
CA PHE A 819 57.07 11.42 19.62
C PHE A 819 56.04 11.35 20.77
N ASN A 820 56.07 10.24 21.53
CA ASN A 820 55.41 9.95 22.82
C ASN A 820 53.99 9.33 22.92
N GLU A 821 53.11 9.30 21.91
CA GLU A 821 51.72 8.79 22.13
C GLU A 821 51.28 7.55 21.32
N THR A 822 51.89 7.25 20.17
CA THR A 822 51.62 5.99 19.43
C THR A 822 52.91 5.33 18.95
N THR A 823 52.86 4.01 18.69
CA THR A 823 53.93 3.26 18.02
C THR A 823 53.64 3.05 16.53
N GLU A 824 52.64 3.76 16.01
CA GLU A 824 52.08 3.57 14.68
C GLU A 824 52.72 4.53 13.68
N ILE A 825 53.03 4.00 12.50
CA ILE A 825 53.55 4.78 11.38
C ILE A 825 52.45 5.73 10.91
N CYS A 826 52.75 7.02 10.75
CA CYS A 826 51.81 8.02 10.24
C CYS A 826 50.46 8.00 10.95
N SER A 827 50.47 7.80 12.28
CA SER A 827 49.26 7.71 13.12
C SER A 827 48.23 6.68 12.66
N GLY A 828 48.66 5.66 11.88
CA GLY A 828 47.78 4.67 11.25
C GLY A 828 46.91 5.20 10.11
N ARG A 829 47.24 6.38 9.55
CA ARG A 829 46.38 7.22 8.66
C ARG A 829 47.13 7.75 7.42
N GLY A 830 48.09 6.96 6.94
CA GLY A 830 48.89 7.27 5.77
C GLY A 830 50.08 6.33 5.63
N GLU A 831 50.72 6.39 4.47
CA GLU A 831 51.87 5.55 4.15
C GLU A 831 53.20 6.32 4.28
N CYS A 832 54.22 5.67 4.83
CA CYS A 832 55.53 6.29 5.05
C CYS A 832 56.41 6.20 3.79
N ILE A 833 56.14 7.07 2.83
CA ILE A 833 56.88 7.16 1.58
C ILE A 833 58.15 8.00 1.80
N CYS A 834 59.33 7.39 1.62
CA CYS A 834 60.65 8.02 1.78
C CYS A 834 60.85 8.88 3.05
N GLY A 835 60.38 8.39 4.20
CA GLY A 835 60.60 9.05 5.49
C GLY A 835 59.72 10.28 5.72
N ARG A 836 58.71 10.50 4.87
CA ARG A 836 57.61 11.42 5.11
C ARG A 836 56.31 10.63 5.14
N CYS A 837 55.34 11.12 5.89
CA CYS A 837 54.01 10.56 5.86
C CYS A 837 53.22 11.13 4.67
N ASN A 838 52.94 10.28 3.69
CA ASN A 838 51.97 10.55 2.65
C ASN A 838 50.58 10.18 3.19
N CYS A 839 49.83 11.19 3.58
CA CYS A 839 48.59 10.99 4.32
C CYS A 839 47.45 10.46 3.46
N ASP A 840 46.62 9.60 4.04
CA ASP A 840 45.41 9.09 3.40
C ASP A 840 44.49 10.24 3.02
N LEU A 841 43.68 10.07 1.97
CA LEU A 841 43.08 11.16 1.19
C LEU A 841 42.15 12.08 2.02
N GLY A 842 42.73 13.13 2.59
CA GLY A 842 42.08 14.11 3.48
C GLY A 842 42.90 14.44 4.73
N TYR A 843 43.68 13.49 5.24
CA TYR A 843 44.53 13.68 6.42
C TYR A 843 45.71 14.62 6.12
N LYS A 844 46.17 15.32 7.15
CA LYS A 844 47.18 16.39 7.08
C LYS A 844 48.11 16.32 8.32
N GLY A 845 49.15 17.15 8.35
CA GLY A 845 50.14 17.16 9.44
C GLY A 845 51.45 16.46 9.07
N GLN A 846 52.42 16.43 9.99
CA GLN A 846 53.75 15.85 9.72
C GLN A 846 53.76 14.31 9.80
N PHE A 847 52.84 13.74 10.59
CA PHE A 847 52.67 12.33 10.90
C PHE A 847 51.22 11.87 10.67
N CYS A 848 50.46 12.57 9.81
CA CYS A 848 49.02 12.37 9.57
C CYS A 848 48.14 12.42 10.83
N GLU A 849 48.60 13.19 11.82
CA GLU A 849 47.94 13.43 13.09
C GLU A 849 46.61 14.19 12.92
N CYS A 850 46.52 15.09 11.94
CA CYS A 850 45.31 15.85 11.66
C CYS A 850 44.39 15.10 10.70
N SER A 851 43.14 14.89 11.12
CA SER A 851 42.07 14.45 10.21
C SER A 851 41.71 15.53 9.19
N PRO A 852 41.10 15.15 8.05
CA PRO A 852 40.32 16.12 7.27
C PRO A 852 39.26 16.75 8.17
N CYS A 853 38.98 18.04 7.98
CA CYS A 853 37.73 18.60 8.46
C CYS A 853 36.59 18.24 7.48
N ASP A 854 35.35 18.23 7.95
CA ASP A 854 34.22 17.77 7.14
C ASP A 854 34.01 18.61 5.86
N LYS A 855 33.67 17.90 4.78
CA LYS A 855 33.46 18.46 3.45
C LYS A 855 31.97 18.51 3.13
N THR A 856 31.41 19.71 3.11
CA THR A 856 30.02 19.96 2.72
C THR A 856 29.96 20.26 1.23
N ASP A 857 29.14 19.54 0.47
CA ASP A 857 29.04 19.59 -1.00
C ASP A 857 30.38 19.40 -1.76
N GLY A 858 31.35 18.75 -1.12
CA GLY A 858 32.73 18.57 -1.62
C GLY A 858 33.73 19.63 -1.17
N ILE A 859 33.30 20.69 -0.47
CA ILE A 859 34.14 21.80 -0.02
C ILE A 859 34.44 21.68 1.48
N GLU A 860 35.72 21.73 1.82
CA GLU A 860 36.21 21.73 3.21
C GLU A 860 35.59 22.91 3.99
N CYS A 861 34.94 22.61 5.12
CA CYS A 861 34.13 23.55 5.90
C CYS A 861 33.06 24.31 5.07
N GLY A 862 32.57 23.73 3.97
CA GLY A 862 31.65 24.38 3.01
C GLY A 862 32.21 25.62 2.30
N GLY A 863 33.47 25.99 2.57
CA GLY A 863 34.01 27.33 2.30
C GLY A 863 33.32 28.43 3.13
N ARG A 864 32.83 28.09 4.32
CA ARG A 864 32.14 28.95 5.31
C ARG A 864 32.81 28.86 6.70
N GLY A 865 34.04 28.37 6.73
CA GLY A 865 34.88 28.24 7.90
C GLY A 865 36.32 27.93 7.51
N THR A 866 37.19 27.87 8.49
CA THR A 866 38.61 27.53 8.33
C THR A 866 38.89 26.20 9.02
N CYS A 867 39.53 25.27 8.31
CA CYS A 867 39.85 23.94 8.83
C CYS A 867 41.13 23.96 9.66
N GLU A 868 41.04 23.59 10.93
CA GLU A 868 42.17 23.41 11.84
C GLU A 868 42.18 21.97 12.38
N CYS A 869 43.10 21.17 11.85
CA CYS A 869 43.43 19.81 12.32
C CYS A 869 42.25 18.83 12.52
N GLY A 870 41.20 18.94 11.69
CA GLY A 870 40.00 18.11 11.78
C GLY A 870 38.76 18.81 12.35
N ILE A 871 38.89 20.07 12.79
CA ILE A 871 37.78 20.88 13.32
C ILE A 871 37.57 22.10 12.40
N CYS A 872 36.33 22.39 12.00
CA CYS A 872 36.00 23.60 11.25
C CYS A 872 35.64 24.78 12.16
N ASN A 873 36.47 25.81 12.15
CA ASN A 873 36.19 27.11 12.77
C ASN A 873 35.30 27.95 11.83
N CYS A 874 33.99 27.97 12.09
CA CYS A 874 33.00 28.63 11.22
C CYS A 874 33.04 30.17 11.28
N ILE A 875 32.66 30.82 10.18
CA ILE A 875 32.46 32.27 10.15
C ILE A 875 31.10 32.65 10.76
N ASP A 876 30.98 33.86 11.29
CA ASP A 876 29.75 34.37 11.90
C ASP A 876 28.53 34.15 10.98
N GLY A 877 27.49 33.54 11.54
CA GLY A 877 26.29 33.13 10.80
C GLY A 877 26.27 31.68 10.31
N TRP A 878 27.31 30.87 10.60
CA TRP A 878 27.36 29.44 10.26
C TRP A 878 27.75 28.54 11.45
N LYS A 879 27.24 27.30 11.48
CA LYS A 879 27.41 26.30 12.54
C LYS A 879 27.54 24.87 11.99
N GLY A 880 28.06 23.95 12.81
CA GLY A 880 28.25 22.53 12.50
C GLY A 880 29.69 22.15 12.13
N ASP A 881 30.04 20.87 12.24
CA ASP A 881 31.41 20.35 12.18
C ASP A 881 32.10 20.52 10.81
N GLY A 882 31.32 20.77 9.75
CA GLY A 882 31.73 21.13 8.40
C GLY A 882 31.20 22.50 7.94
N CYS A 883 30.81 23.37 8.89
CA CYS A 883 30.13 24.67 8.69
C CYS A 883 28.97 24.64 7.68
N GLN A 884 28.25 23.52 7.67
CA GLN A 884 27.16 23.23 6.75
C GLN A 884 25.93 24.10 7.01
N CYS A 885 25.62 24.39 8.28
CA CYS A 885 24.33 24.94 8.67
C CYS A 885 24.36 26.46 8.82
N PRO A 886 23.34 27.20 8.33
CA PRO A 886 23.12 28.58 8.75
C PRO A 886 22.86 28.62 10.26
N SER A 887 23.36 29.66 10.94
CA SER A 887 23.08 29.87 12.36
C SER A 887 21.71 30.50 12.64
N ASP A 888 21.05 31.00 11.59
CA ASP A 888 19.77 31.72 11.62
C ASP A 888 18.66 30.86 11.00
N ASP A 889 17.55 30.67 11.73
CA ASP A 889 16.55 29.63 11.44
C ASP A 889 15.45 30.09 10.45
N LYS A 890 15.59 31.26 9.82
CA LYS A 890 14.59 31.86 8.90
C LYS A 890 14.12 30.96 7.76
N LEU A 891 14.97 30.09 7.24
CA LEU A 891 14.61 29.15 6.16
C LEU A 891 13.66 28.03 6.62
N CYS A 892 13.54 27.85 7.94
CA CYS A 892 12.67 26.86 8.58
C CYS A 892 11.32 27.44 9.04
N ILE A 893 11.01 28.71 8.73
CA ILE A 893 9.75 29.35 9.11
C ILE A 893 8.82 29.37 7.90
N ALA A 894 7.60 28.85 8.06
CA ALA A 894 6.64 28.77 6.96
C ALA A 894 6.16 30.17 6.50
N PRO A 895 5.92 30.41 5.19
CA PRO A 895 5.45 31.71 4.69
C PRO A 895 4.12 32.14 5.33
N GLY A 896 4.19 33.20 6.15
CA GLY A 896 3.06 33.76 6.90
C GLY A 896 2.94 33.26 8.35
N SER A 897 3.85 32.40 8.81
CA SER A 897 4.02 32.00 10.22
C SER A 897 5.23 32.72 10.84
N ASP A 898 5.26 32.78 12.17
CA ASP A 898 6.47 33.15 12.96
C ASP A 898 7.17 31.91 13.56
N GLU A 899 6.60 30.71 13.37
CA GLU A 899 7.05 29.49 14.06
C GLU A 899 8.07 28.68 13.23
N VAL A 900 9.25 28.46 13.82
CA VAL A 900 10.28 27.56 13.28
C VAL A 900 9.75 26.13 13.27
N CYS A 901 9.66 25.53 12.08
CA CYS A 901 9.15 24.18 11.86
C CYS A 901 7.79 23.90 12.50
N GLY A 902 6.91 24.92 12.56
CA GLY A 902 5.58 24.82 13.19
C GLY A 902 5.60 24.30 14.62
N ASN A 903 6.70 24.50 15.37
CA ASN A 903 7.00 23.88 16.66
C ASN A 903 6.98 22.33 16.70
N HIS A 904 6.85 21.66 15.55
CA HIS A 904 6.83 20.20 15.41
C HIS A 904 8.18 19.61 14.94
N GLY A 905 9.20 20.45 14.86
CA GLY A 905 10.57 20.05 14.57
C GLY A 905 11.58 21.08 15.07
N TYR A 906 12.86 20.86 14.78
CA TYR A 906 13.90 21.87 14.90
C TYR A 906 14.52 22.19 13.52
N CYS A 907 15.09 23.39 13.40
CA CYS A 907 15.82 23.78 12.20
C CYS A 907 17.21 23.14 12.19
N ASP A 908 17.43 22.24 11.23
CA ASP A 908 18.69 21.57 10.96
C ASP A 908 19.20 22.06 9.61
N CYS A 909 20.31 22.81 9.58
CA CYS A 909 20.88 23.31 8.32
C CYS A 909 19.90 24.10 7.41
N GLY A 910 18.93 24.81 7.99
CA GLY A 910 17.92 25.53 7.21
C GLY A 910 16.82 24.64 6.61
N HIS A 911 16.72 23.38 7.05
CA HIS A 911 15.63 22.45 6.74
C HIS A 911 14.97 21.97 8.03
N CYS A 912 13.67 21.68 7.99
CA CYS A 912 12.96 21.22 9.19
C CYS A 912 13.14 19.72 9.46
N ARG A 913 13.63 19.39 10.65
CA ARG A 913 13.67 18.02 11.18
C ARG A 913 12.53 17.82 12.14
N CYS A 914 11.49 17.17 11.66
CA CYS A 914 10.28 16.84 12.41
C CYS A 914 10.59 15.73 13.41
N ASN A 915 11.21 16.07 14.53
CA ASN A 915 11.53 15.14 15.62
C ASN A 915 10.36 14.95 16.59
N THR A 916 9.42 15.90 16.65
CA THR A 916 8.15 15.70 17.34
C THR A 916 7.36 14.62 16.61
N THR A 917 6.92 13.62 17.38
CA THR A 917 6.01 12.60 16.87
C THR A 917 4.59 13.14 16.96
N ALA A 918 3.83 13.06 15.88
CA ALA A 918 2.40 13.35 15.87
C ALA A 918 1.65 12.34 16.77
N PRO A 919 0.41 12.64 17.20
CA PRO A 919 -0.32 11.80 18.17
C PRO A 919 -0.56 10.34 17.75
N ASP A 920 -0.41 10.01 16.46
CA ASP A 920 -0.51 8.66 15.90
C ASP A 920 0.76 7.79 16.07
N GLY A 921 1.90 8.36 16.48
CA GLY A 921 3.18 7.66 16.53
C GLY A 921 3.95 7.64 15.21
N LEU A 922 3.62 8.52 14.26
CA LEU A 922 4.44 8.88 13.11
C LEU A 922 5.05 10.28 13.33
N PHE A 923 6.21 10.56 12.74
CA PHE A 923 6.73 11.92 12.72
C PHE A 923 5.85 12.84 11.88
N TYR A 924 5.76 14.12 12.28
CA TYR A 924 5.25 15.18 11.41
C TYR A 924 6.03 15.24 10.09
N ARG A 925 5.40 15.80 9.05
CA ARG A 925 5.86 15.81 7.65
C ARG A 925 5.52 17.15 7.00
N GLY A 926 5.83 17.28 5.72
CA GLY A 926 5.79 18.56 5.01
C GLY A 926 7.12 19.31 5.11
N THR A 927 7.18 20.49 4.49
CA THR A 927 8.44 21.26 4.33
C THR A 927 8.85 21.96 5.63
N PHE A 928 7.86 22.28 6.47
CA PHE A 928 7.97 23.00 7.74
C PHE A 928 7.35 22.20 8.90
N CYS A 929 7.25 20.87 8.76
CA CYS A 929 6.56 19.97 9.71
C CYS A 929 5.05 20.27 9.89
N GLU A 930 4.41 20.81 8.85
CA GLU A 930 3.04 21.30 8.85
C GLU A 930 1.95 20.21 8.73
N SER A 931 2.29 18.96 8.41
CA SER A 931 1.33 17.89 8.14
C SER A 931 1.59 16.61 8.94
N SER A 932 0.55 15.79 9.12
CA SER A 932 0.67 14.45 9.67
C SER A 932 -0.37 13.52 9.04
N ALA A 933 -0.13 12.20 9.08
CA ALA A 933 -1.04 11.22 8.49
C ALA A 933 -2.35 11.02 9.28
N SER A 934 -2.51 11.67 10.43
CA SER A 934 -3.67 11.54 11.33
C SER A 934 -4.48 12.83 11.53
N THR A 935 -3.93 14.01 11.25
CA THR A 935 -4.65 15.29 11.38
C THR A 935 -5.67 15.53 10.25
N GLY A 936 -5.56 14.83 9.12
CA GLY A 936 -6.51 14.94 8.00
C GLY A 936 -6.43 16.26 7.23
N GLY A 937 -5.27 16.92 7.31
CA GLY A 937 -4.96 18.23 6.76
C GLY A 937 -3.72 18.80 7.47
N SER A 938 -3.19 19.91 6.95
CA SER A 938 -2.08 20.64 7.56
C SER A 938 -2.55 21.60 8.66
N ASP A 939 -1.74 21.81 9.70
CA ASP A 939 -2.04 22.82 10.73
C ASP A 939 -2.07 24.26 10.17
N LEU A 940 -1.41 24.50 9.02
CA LEU A 940 -1.38 25.80 8.32
C LEU A 940 -2.73 26.21 7.67
N CYS A 941 -3.74 25.34 7.60
CA CYS A 941 -5.06 25.73 7.05
C CYS A 941 -5.66 26.95 7.79
N VAL A 942 -5.49 27.01 9.12
CA VAL A 942 -6.05 28.08 9.97
C VAL A 942 -5.53 29.47 9.58
N LEU A 943 -4.34 29.56 8.97
CA LEU A 943 -3.73 30.80 8.51
C LEU A 943 -4.45 31.39 7.28
N TYR A 944 -4.89 30.53 6.35
CA TYR A 944 -5.45 30.95 5.07
C TYR A 944 -6.99 31.08 5.08
N ASP A 945 -7.67 30.44 6.05
CA ASP A 945 -9.13 30.50 6.25
C ASP A 945 -9.72 31.92 6.19
N SER A 946 -9.01 32.91 6.75
CA SER A 946 -9.49 34.31 6.78
C SER A 946 -9.58 34.94 5.37
N CYS A 947 -8.57 34.70 4.53
CA CYS A 947 -8.54 35.18 3.14
C CYS A 947 -9.58 34.41 2.29
N VAL A 948 -9.58 33.08 2.36
CA VAL A 948 -10.51 32.24 1.59
C VAL A 948 -11.97 32.55 1.92
N ASN A 949 -12.31 32.76 3.20
CA ASN A 949 -13.68 33.14 3.61
C ASN A 949 -14.09 34.50 3.03
N ALA A 950 -13.21 35.50 3.08
CA ALA A 950 -13.45 36.83 2.51
C ALA A 950 -13.71 36.75 0.99
N THR A 951 -12.91 35.96 0.28
CA THR A 951 -12.97 35.71 -1.17
C THR A 951 -14.25 34.99 -1.64
N VAL A 952 -14.96 34.29 -0.75
CA VAL A 952 -16.17 33.49 -1.06
C VAL A 952 -17.46 34.08 -0.48
N GLU A 953 -17.37 34.89 0.56
CA GLU A 953 -18.50 35.68 1.07
C GLU A 953 -18.63 37.06 0.42
N GLY A 954 -17.57 37.61 -0.18
CA GLY A 954 -17.63 38.86 -0.95
C GLY A 954 -17.59 40.13 -0.11
N SER A 955 -16.79 40.14 0.95
CA SER A 955 -16.48 41.35 1.74
C SER A 955 -15.73 42.40 0.93
N GLN A 956 -15.79 43.68 1.31
CA GLN A 956 -15.07 44.75 0.60
C GLN A 956 -13.54 44.73 0.84
N ASP A 957 -13.06 44.01 1.86
CA ASP A 957 -11.68 44.10 2.36
C ASP A 957 -10.74 42.97 1.86
N VAL A 958 -11.10 42.26 0.78
CA VAL A 958 -10.35 41.07 0.31
C VAL A 958 -8.87 41.38 0.04
N GLU A 959 -8.55 42.51 -0.60
CA GLU A 959 -7.15 42.89 -0.87
C GLU A 959 -6.35 43.14 0.42
N GLN A 960 -6.98 43.65 1.49
CA GLN A 960 -6.33 43.89 2.78
C GLN A 960 -6.22 42.62 3.65
N LEU A 961 -7.06 41.61 3.41
CA LEU A 961 -7.02 40.31 4.09
C LEU A 961 -6.17 39.26 3.37
N CYS A 962 -5.94 39.42 2.06
CA CYS A 962 -5.17 38.51 1.23
C CYS A 962 -3.80 39.05 0.79
N GLN A 963 -3.37 40.21 1.31
CA GLN A 963 -2.02 40.74 1.17
C GLN A 963 -1.45 41.11 2.54
N THR A 964 -0.33 40.50 2.91
CA THR A 964 0.43 40.78 4.13
C THR A 964 1.90 40.99 3.80
N ASN A 965 2.60 41.78 4.61
CA ASN A 965 3.98 42.25 4.38
C ASN A 965 4.98 41.18 3.89
N THR A 966 4.81 39.96 4.37
CA THR A 966 5.72 38.83 4.17
C THR A 966 5.25 37.84 3.09
N THR A 967 4.00 37.92 2.64
CA THR A 967 3.37 36.94 1.74
C THR A 967 2.25 37.54 0.88
N PHE A 968 2.36 37.35 -0.43
CA PHE A 968 1.27 37.58 -1.39
C PHE A 968 0.55 36.26 -1.69
N TYR A 969 -0.79 36.29 -1.72
CA TYR A 969 -1.60 35.14 -2.07
C TYR A 969 -2.16 35.24 -3.50
N GLN A 970 -1.96 34.20 -4.30
CA GLN A 970 -2.57 34.06 -5.63
C GLN A 970 -3.85 33.23 -5.53
N ILE A 971 -4.95 33.72 -6.10
CA ILE A 971 -6.28 33.10 -5.92
C ILE A 971 -6.76 32.47 -7.23
N GLN A 972 -7.13 31.19 -7.17
CA GLN A 972 -7.77 30.46 -8.26
C GLN A 972 -9.08 29.86 -7.77
N LYS A 973 -10.15 29.93 -8.57
CA LYS A 973 -11.44 29.30 -8.28
C LYS A 973 -11.70 28.12 -9.21
N VAL A 974 -12.27 27.04 -8.67
CA VAL A 974 -12.53 25.77 -9.38
C VAL A 974 -13.87 25.16 -8.92
N ASP A 975 -14.51 24.34 -9.73
CA ASP A 975 -15.82 23.77 -9.39
C ASP A 975 -15.76 22.71 -8.27
N ASN A 976 -14.64 21.98 -8.19
CA ASN A 976 -14.39 20.96 -7.16
C ASN A 976 -12.89 20.88 -6.84
N VAL A 977 -12.57 20.42 -5.63
CA VAL A 977 -11.22 20.37 -5.05
C VAL A 977 -10.87 18.92 -4.68
N ASN A 978 -9.65 18.48 -5.00
CA ASN A 978 -9.22 17.10 -4.75
C ASN A 978 -9.03 16.83 -3.24
N THR A 979 -9.95 16.09 -2.64
CA THR A 979 -9.93 15.73 -1.21
C THR A 979 -8.83 14.74 -0.81
N GLY A 980 -8.06 14.20 -1.77
CA GLY A 980 -6.90 13.35 -1.54
C GLY A 980 -5.55 14.09 -1.54
N ASN A 981 -5.53 15.42 -1.59
CA ASN A 981 -4.30 16.23 -1.56
C ASN A 981 -3.85 16.50 -0.11
N GLU A 982 -2.56 16.39 0.19
CA GLU A 982 -1.99 16.60 1.53
C GLU A 982 -2.19 18.05 2.06
N HIS A 983 -2.39 19.02 1.17
CA HIS A 983 -2.67 20.43 1.49
C HIS A 983 -4.17 20.78 1.40
N TYR A 984 -5.06 19.79 1.52
CA TYR A 984 -6.51 20.00 1.54
C TYR A 984 -6.98 20.65 2.87
N CYS A 985 -7.78 21.71 2.74
CA CYS A 985 -8.34 22.51 3.83
C CYS A 985 -9.85 22.75 3.61
N PHE A 986 -10.59 23.08 4.67
CA PHE A 986 -11.98 23.50 4.52
C PHE A 986 -12.45 24.44 5.65
N ILE A 987 -13.06 25.56 5.29
CA ILE A 987 -13.76 26.43 6.25
C ILE A 987 -15.14 25.87 6.52
N ARG A 988 -15.58 25.89 7.78
CA ARG A 988 -16.96 25.57 8.18
C ARG A 988 -17.65 26.78 8.82
N THR A 989 -18.37 27.57 8.02
CA THR A 989 -19.19 28.67 8.52
C THR A 989 -20.58 28.18 8.96
N ILE A 990 -21.05 28.68 10.10
CA ILE A 990 -22.38 28.36 10.64
C ILE A 990 -23.17 29.65 10.80
N LYS A 991 -24.17 29.87 9.94
CA LYS A 991 -25.07 31.03 9.98
C LYS A 991 -26.52 30.53 10.07
N GLU A 992 -27.23 30.97 11.11
CA GLU A 992 -28.68 30.81 11.27
C GLU A 992 -29.23 29.39 10.94
N ARG A 993 -28.58 28.35 11.49
CA ARG A 993 -28.89 26.90 11.30
C ARG A 993 -28.53 26.32 9.93
N THR A 994 -27.86 27.08 9.07
CA THR A 994 -27.19 26.56 7.86
C THR A 994 -25.72 26.31 8.18
N THR A 995 -25.22 25.12 7.88
CA THR A 995 -23.79 24.82 7.89
C THR A 995 -23.28 24.90 6.45
N CYS A 996 -22.40 25.85 6.18
CA CYS A 996 -21.70 25.98 4.90
C CYS A 996 -20.28 25.45 5.04
N ILE A 997 -19.80 24.75 4.01
CA ILE A 997 -18.44 24.24 3.90
C ILE A 997 -17.82 24.83 2.63
N ILE A 998 -16.63 25.40 2.74
CA ILE A 998 -15.85 25.96 1.63
C ILE A 998 -14.54 25.16 1.56
N PRO A 999 -14.41 24.19 0.64
CA PRO A 999 -13.19 23.41 0.48
C PRO A 999 -12.16 24.16 -0.37
N TYR A 1000 -10.88 24.02 -0.03
CA TYR A 1000 -9.78 24.63 -0.77
C TYR A 1000 -8.47 23.84 -0.59
N ILE A 1001 -7.47 24.13 -1.43
CA ILE A 1001 -6.09 23.68 -1.31
C ILE A 1001 -5.17 24.90 -1.33
N TYR A 1002 -4.02 24.83 -0.67
CA TYR A 1002 -2.96 25.82 -0.80
C TYR A 1002 -1.66 25.18 -1.34
N HIS A 1003 -0.84 25.96 -2.05
CA HIS A 1003 0.44 25.51 -2.59
C HIS A 1003 1.51 26.61 -2.46
N PHE A 1004 2.71 26.23 -2.02
CA PHE A 1004 3.86 27.14 -1.94
C PHE A 1004 4.57 27.27 -3.30
N ASN A 1005 4.78 28.50 -3.75
CA ASN A 1005 5.61 28.79 -4.93
C ASN A 1005 7.04 29.14 -4.51
N LYS A 1006 8.00 28.98 -5.44
CA LYS A 1006 9.43 29.26 -5.22
C LYS A 1006 9.74 30.73 -4.90
N ASP A 1007 8.82 31.64 -5.24
CA ASP A 1007 8.93 33.08 -5.01
C ASP A 1007 8.33 33.53 -3.65
N ASN A 1008 8.16 32.59 -2.71
CA ASN A 1008 7.58 32.80 -1.37
C ASN A 1008 6.11 33.27 -1.37
N THR A 1009 5.39 33.06 -2.48
CA THR A 1009 3.94 33.30 -2.61
C THR A 1009 3.16 32.01 -2.38
N VAL A 1010 1.90 32.12 -1.96
CA VAL A 1010 1.01 30.96 -1.74
C VAL A 1010 -0.17 31.02 -2.71
N THR A 1011 -0.37 29.99 -3.51
CA THR A 1011 -1.53 29.86 -4.40
C THR A 1011 -2.66 29.13 -3.66
N LEU A 1012 -3.83 29.77 -3.58
CA LEU A 1012 -5.05 29.26 -2.95
C LEU A 1012 -6.06 28.84 -4.04
N ILE A 1013 -6.33 27.54 -4.13
CA ILE A 1013 -7.28 26.93 -5.06
C ILE A 1013 -8.59 26.65 -4.32
N ILE A 1014 -9.63 27.43 -4.58
CA ILE A 1014 -10.85 27.49 -3.77
C ILE A 1014 -12.05 26.95 -4.56
N ALA A 1015 -12.84 26.08 -3.95
CA ALA A 1015 -14.11 25.60 -4.51
C ALA A 1015 -15.35 26.28 -3.91
N ASP A 1016 -16.47 26.12 -4.62
CA ASP A 1016 -17.73 26.80 -4.30
C ASP A 1016 -18.37 26.30 -2.99
N LYS A 1017 -19.13 27.19 -2.34
CA LYS A 1017 -19.65 26.95 -0.98
C LYS A 1017 -20.82 25.95 -0.96
N SER A 1018 -20.60 24.79 -0.36
CA SER A 1018 -21.63 23.78 -0.15
C SER A 1018 -22.37 24.01 1.17
N CYS A 1019 -23.58 24.58 1.09
CA CYS A 1019 -24.42 24.87 2.25
C CYS A 1019 -25.52 23.80 2.49
N ARG A 1020 -25.55 23.23 3.69
CA ARG A 1020 -26.60 22.29 4.15
C ARG A 1020 -27.37 22.87 5.33
N THR A 1021 -28.69 22.97 5.21
CA THR A 1021 -29.60 23.30 6.32
C THR A 1021 -29.82 22.06 7.20
N SER A 1022 -29.76 22.22 8.53
CA SER A 1022 -29.99 21.09 9.43
C SER A 1022 -31.49 20.80 9.56
N LEU A 1023 -31.99 19.79 8.84
CA LEU A 1023 -33.33 19.25 9.10
C LEU A 1023 -33.42 18.70 10.53
N HIS A 1024 -34.56 18.87 11.20
CA HIS A 1024 -34.73 18.39 12.58
C HIS A 1024 -34.61 16.86 12.65
N VAL A 1025 -33.53 16.36 13.26
CA VAL A 1025 -33.22 14.93 13.39
C VAL A 1025 -34.32 14.13 14.11
N ALA A 1026 -35.15 14.78 14.93
CA ALA A 1026 -36.31 14.16 15.58
C ALA A 1026 -37.50 13.84 14.64
N LEU A 1027 -37.56 14.46 13.44
CA LEU A 1027 -38.72 14.36 12.56
C LEU A 1027 -38.68 13.12 11.65
N ILE A 1028 -37.47 12.72 11.20
CA ILE A 1028 -37.29 11.56 10.30
C ILE A 1028 -37.67 10.23 11.00
N PRO A 1029 -37.24 9.93 12.24
CA PRO A 1029 -37.68 8.72 12.96
C PRO A 1029 -39.19 8.69 13.20
N GLY A 1030 -39.81 9.85 13.48
CA GLY A 1030 -41.26 9.96 13.68
C GLY A 1030 -42.08 9.63 12.43
N ILE A 1031 -41.64 10.10 11.26
CA ILE A 1031 -42.28 9.78 9.97
C ILE A 1031 -42.13 8.29 9.64
N ILE A 1032 -40.94 7.71 9.83
CA ILE A 1032 -40.68 6.28 9.59
C ILE A 1032 -41.52 5.40 10.52
N PHE A 1033 -41.58 5.74 11.82
CA PHE A 1033 -42.42 5.03 12.79
C PHE A 1033 -43.91 5.09 12.43
N LEU A 1034 -44.41 6.27 12.04
CA LEU A 1034 -45.81 6.44 11.64
C LEU A 1034 -46.13 5.63 10.37
N ALA A 1035 -45.23 5.60 9.39
CA ALA A 1035 -45.37 4.79 8.18
C ALA A 1035 -45.43 3.28 8.47
N ILE A 1036 -44.56 2.78 9.37
CA ILE A 1036 -44.57 1.37 9.81
C ILE A 1036 -45.88 1.01 10.51
N VAL A 1037 -46.40 1.88 11.39
CA VAL A 1037 -47.70 1.66 12.07
C VAL A 1037 -48.86 1.64 11.07
N ILE A 1038 -48.87 2.55 10.09
CA ILE A 1038 -49.90 2.58 9.04
C ILE A 1038 -49.83 1.31 8.18
N MET A 1039 -48.64 0.88 7.76
CA MET A 1039 -48.43 -0.37 7.01
C MET A 1039 -48.93 -1.59 7.80
N GLY A 1040 -48.67 -1.65 9.11
CA GLY A 1040 -49.17 -2.71 10.00
C GLY A 1040 -50.70 -2.75 10.08
N ILE A 1041 -51.35 -1.58 10.21
CA ILE A 1041 -52.83 -1.47 10.23
C ILE A 1041 -53.43 -1.89 8.88
N VAL A 1042 -52.83 -1.47 7.76
CA VAL A 1042 -53.26 -1.89 6.42
C VAL A 1042 -53.10 -3.40 6.24
N GLY A 1043 -51.98 -3.99 6.68
CA GLY A 1043 -51.76 -5.43 6.68
C GLY A 1043 -52.80 -6.20 7.49
N LEU A 1044 -53.15 -5.73 8.69
CA LEU A 1044 -54.22 -6.32 9.52
C LEU A 1044 -55.61 -6.20 8.87
N CYS A 1045 -55.91 -5.09 8.18
CA CYS A 1045 -57.15 -4.92 7.43
C CYS A 1045 -57.23 -5.85 6.21
N ILE A 1046 -56.12 -6.03 5.47
CA ILE A 1046 -56.01 -6.97 4.35
C ILE A 1046 -56.17 -8.41 4.85
N TRP A 1047 -55.47 -8.80 5.91
CA TRP A 1047 -55.62 -10.10 6.57
C TRP A 1047 -57.08 -10.35 6.95
N LYS A 1048 -57.72 -9.41 7.66
CA LYS A 1048 -59.10 -9.56 8.12
C LYS A 1048 -60.13 -9.62 6.98
N CYS A 1049 -59.89 -8.91 5.87
CA CYS A 1049 -60.70 -9.05 4.66
C CYS A 1049 -60.48 -10.42 4.00
N TRP A 1050 -59.23 -10.88 3.92
CA TRP A 1050 -58.91 -12.17 3.32
C TRP A 1050 -59.51 -13.34 4.12
N THR A 1051 -59.36 -13.35 5.45
CA THR A 1051 -60.00 -14.37 6.30
C THR A 1051 -61.52 -14.29 6.20
N ALA A 1052 -62.13 -13.10 6.22
CA ALA A 1052 -63.59 -12.98 6.06
C ALA A 1052 -64.09 -13.47 4.68
N ILE A 1053 -63.28 -13.37 3.62
CA ILE A 1053 -63.58 -13.95 2.30
C ILE A 1053 -63.40 -15.47 2.31
N GLN A 1054 -62.35 -15.97 2.98
CA GLN A 1054 -62.06 -17.40 3.13
C GLN A 1054 -63.17 -18.10 3.94
N ASP A 1055 -63.52 -17.56 5.10
CA ASP A 1055 -64.60 -18.03 5.98
C ASP A 1055 -65.95 -18.04 5.25
N LYS A 1056 -66.23 -17.00 4.43
CA LYS A 1056 -67.48 -16.93 3.65
C LYS A 1056 -67.52 -17.92 2.48
N ARG A 1057 -66.36 -18.31 1.92
CA ARG A 1057 -66.24 -19.38 0.93
C ARG A 1057 -66.41 -20.76 1.56
N GLU A 1058 -65.72 -21.03 2.67
CA GLU A 1058 -65.85 -22.29 3.40
C GLU A 1058 -67.24 -22.44 4.04
N TYR A 1059 -67.88 -21.36 4.52
CA TYR A 1059 -69.29 -21.40 4.95
C TYR A 1059 -70.23 -21.74 3.79
N ALA A 1060 -70.07 -21.11 2.62
CA ALA A 1060 -70.90 -21.41 1.45
C ALA A 1060 -70.70 -22.85 0.95
N LYS A 1061 -69.47 -23.38 1.04
CA LYS A 1061 -69.12 -24.77 0.73
C LYS A 1061 -69.72 -25.75 1.76
N PHE A 1062 -69.60 -25.46 3.06
CA PHE A 1062 -70.26 -26.20 4.14
C PHE A 1062 -71.78 -26.20 3.98
N GLU A 1063 -72.39 -25.09 3.55
CA GLU A 1063 -73.84 -25.01 3.34
C GLU A 1063 -74.28 -25.79 2.09
N GLN A 1064 -73.46 -25.85 1.03
CA GLN A 1064 -73.66 -26.77 -0.10
C GLN A 1064 -73.47 -28.24 0.29
N GLU A 1065 -72.48 -28.55 1.13
CA GLU A 1065 -72.24 -29.91 1.65
C GLU A 1065 -73.42 -30.34 2.53
N ARG A 1066 -73.91 -29.47 3.43
CA ARG A 1066 -75.11 -29.70 4.25
C ARG A 1066 -76.36 -29.92 3.41
N GLN A 1067 -76.50 -29.23 2.27
CA GLN A 1067 -77.60 -29.44 1.33
C GLN A 1067 -77.46 -30.75 0.52
N LYS A 1068 -76.24 -31.24 0.29
CA LYS A 1068 -75.98 -32.55 -0.33
C LYS A 1068 -76.20 -33.71 0.65
N THR A 1069 -75.90 -33.51 1.94
CA THR A 1069 -76.16 -34.51 3.00
C THR A 1069 -77.61 -34.52 3.47
N VAL A 1070 -78.55 -34.78 2.55
CA VAL A 1070 -79.85 -35.32 2.93
C VAL A 1070 -79.72 -36.84 3.03
N TYR A 1071 -79.14 -37.30 4.14
CA TYR A 1071 -79.36 -38.68 4.57
C TYR A 1071 -80.68 -38.73 5.35
N CYS A 1072 -81.56 -39.64 4.94
CA CYS A 1072 -82.71 -40.01 5.75
C CYS A 1072 -82.23 -40.61 7.09
N LEU A 1073 -83.09 -40.57 8.10
CA LEU A 1073 -82.87 -41.39 9.29
C LEU A 1073 -82.87 -42.87 8.87
N ASP A 1074 -81.78 -43.60 9.16
CA ASP A 1074 -81.80 -44.87 9.91
C ASP A 1074 -80.44 -45.64 9.90
N GLU A 1075 -79.43 -45.24 9.13
CA GLU A 1075 -78.10 -45.89 9.14
C GLU A 1075 -76.93 -44.98 9.59
N ASN A 1076 -75.99 -45.56 10.35
CA ASN A 1076 -74.84 -44.85 10.95
C ASN A 1076 -73.53 -45.18 10.20
N PRO A 1077 -72.83 -44.18 9.61
CA PRO A 1077 -71.68 -44.40 8.72
C PRO A 1077 -70.38 -44.88 9.41
N LEU A 1078 -70.36 -45.08 10.74
CA LEU A 1078 -69.18 -45.56 11.47
C LEU A 1078 -69.19 -47.07 11.78
N PHE A 1079 -70.24 -47.81 11.42
CA PHE A 1079 -70.31 -49.26 11.71
C PHE A 1079 -69.75 -50.13 10.57
N LYS A 1080 -68.85 -51.06 10.90
CA LYS A 1080 -68.41 -52.15 10.01
C LYS A 1080 -68.54 -53.51 10.72
N PRO A 1081 -69.41 -54.43 10.26
CA PRO A 1081 -69.43 -55.80 10.77
C PRO A 1081 -68.24 -56.59 10.22
N ALA A 1082 -67.69 -57.50 11.03
CA ALA A 1082 -66.53 -58.32 10.66
C ALA A 1082 -66.97 -59.70 10.13
N THR A 1083 -66.97 -59.87 8.80
CA THR A 1083 -67.10 -61.18 8.15
C THR A 1083 -66.14 -61.31 6.97
N THR A 1084 -65.42 -62.43 6.90
CA THR A 1084 -64.54 -62.78 5.77
C THR A 1084 -65.27 -63.73 4.83
N ARG A 1085 -65.09 -63.56 3.51
CA ARG A 1085 -65.52 -64.55 2.52
C ARG A 1085 -64.54 -64.60 1.35
N PHE A 1086 -64.22 -65.83 0.92
CA PHE A 1086 -63.62 -66.15 -0.37
C PHE A 1086 -64.73 -66.66 -1.28
N ASP A 1087 -64.61 -66.40 -2.58
CA ASP A 1087 -65.38 -67.10 -3.62
C ASP A 1087 -64.46 -68.01 -4.44
N VAL A 1088 -65.03 -69.11 -4.97
CA VAL A 1088 -64.31 -70.19 -5.65
C VAL A 1088 -64.52 -70.06 -7.17
N PRO A 1089 -63.50 -70.33 -8.02
CA PRO A 1089 -63.63 -70.19 -9.48
C PRO A 1089 -64.74 -71.05 -10.12
N ALA A 1090 -65.24 -70.58 -11.26
CA ALA A 1090 -66.46 -71.04 -11.94
C ALA A 1090 -66.37 -72.41 -12.65
N LEU A 1091 -65.87 -73.44 -11.98
CA LEU A 1091 -65.79 -74.83 -12.48
C LEU A 1091 -66.74 -75.81 -11.74
N PHE A 1092 -67.60 -75.31 -10.85
CA PHE A 1092 -68.57 -76.11 -10.10
C PHE A 1092 -69.93 -75.39 -9.99
N ASN A 1093 -70.70 -75.39 -11.08
CA ASN A 1093 -72.17 -75.52 -11.09
C ASN A 1093 -72.71 -75.53 -12.53
N ASP A 1094 -73.18 -76.69 -12.97
CA ASP A 1094 -74.24 -76.84 -13.98
C ASP A 1094 -75.56 -77.13 -13.24
N ASN A 1095 -76.69 -76.81 -13.89
CA ASN A 1095 -78.10 -76.86 -13.42
C ASN A 1095 -78.56 -75.67 -12.57
#